data_AF-A0A2C6CSQ5-F1
#
_entry.id   AF-A0A2C6CSQ5-F1
#
_cell.length_a   1.000
_cell.length_b   1.000
_cell.length_c   1.000
_cell.angle_alpha   90.00
_cell.angle_beta   90.00
_cell.angle_gamma   90.00
#
_symmetry.space_group_name_H-M   'P 1'
#
loop_
_entity.id
_entity.type
_entity.pdbx_description
1 polymer ?
#
loop_
_entity_poly.entity_id
_entity_poly.type
_entity_poly.pdbx_seq_one_letter_code
_entity_poly.pdbx_strand_id
1 'polypeptide(L)'
;MLHRFLFPFFALLFCFTSGWLTAQVVDIQTYSVGEDGRVQLSIDSDTDHYYVLRVRHSATGSFGPPVSITPGQEETTIISESLAAYPVEHYQVMAYPKDNPADSDGDGIDDLSELDQWPHLNPLNAAFEISPADGVMTLDSFATFQRLSLVDDHVAWSEYLNGKGYLKYIITDFHTDRPLIYFFDTRVHDLHADFAAAVGVEGLGEQVRKGQIIFHPTTISENGTLGTFAFTYSNGHGDEFTTVQRTHELLAANIPFLRNNLSYFVTERSEDEYERDQDLYESSRVAVLFEADVFAEIDYWGLNAAEGYGFFRQIGPDELPGPRDILLYESLPNDLPRVAGIMTSVLQTPLSHVNLRAKQNNVPNAFIRNPLEIDSIATLLNGPVYFKVAVDRYELRAATLDEVNNWFDDQRPTEPQTPPLNLSYEEILPLDELEFGMFDGFGAKCTNVATMRTFGFPEGTIPDGFGVPFYFYHEFMRFNDFFEEAATILEDADFRNNRAVREERLKAFRRRIKDAEMPDWMLDRLAEMHAAFPAGTSVRCRSSTNNEDLPGFNGAGLYDSKTQHPDEGHISKSIKQVYASLWNLRAYEEREYFRIDHFVAAMGVLCHPNYSDEKVNGVGVSADPLYNTQHTYYLNSQLGEDLITNPSNNSLPEEILLDRSITGENGYILVQRSSLAPADEKVMSDEYLGLMRDYLTVIHEEFAILYSTEDDPNFAMDIEYKVTSDDRLSIKQARPWVAYVTSQAPETGGEIIEGGLTVYPVPASSSITVNSTSPELQQLLITDVNGRFLRQISVSDNESLRQEINISGLPIGTYFVVAITTEGKVLAAKKMIKQ
;
A
#
# COMPACT_ATOMS: atom_id res chain seq x y z
N MET A 1 -75.02 -55.61 -50.13
CA MET A 1 -74.08 -55.07 -51.13
C MET A 1 -73.57 -53.73 -50.61
N LEU A 2 -72.24 -53.54 -50.61
CA LEU A 2 -71.45 -52.29 -50.73
C LEU A 2 -71.98 -50.98 -50.07
N HIS A 3 -71.19 -50.07 -49.49
CA HIS A 3 -69.75 -49.85 -49.43
C HIS A 3 -69.40 -48.81 -48.36
N ARG A 4 -68.11 -48.81 -48.00
CA ARG A 4 -67.39 -47.98 -47.01
C ARG A 4 -67.42 -46.46 -47.30
N PHE A 5 -67.42 -45.66 -46.24
CA PHE A 5 -66.96 -44.27 -46.21
C PHE A 5 -65.63 -44.17 -45.44
N LEU A 6 -64.69 -43.42 -46.04
CA LEU A 6 -63.43 -42.94 -45.48
C LEU A 6 -63.64 -41.58 -44.82
N PHE A 7 -62.91 -41.28 -43.74
CA PHE A 7 -61.97 -40.14 -43.60
C PHE A 7 -61.26 -40.24 -42.22
N PRO A 8 -59.94 -39.94 -42.09
CA PRO A 8 -59.21 -40.12 -40.84
C PRO A 8 -59.12 -38.82 -40.01
N PHE A 9 -59.06 -39.00 -38.69
CA PHE A 9 -58.80 -37.95 -37.69
C PHE A 9 -57.54 -38.29 -36.89
N PHE A 10 -56.84 -37.23 -36.52
CA PHE A 10 -55.61 -37.11 -35.73
C PHE A 10 -55.59 -37.91 -34.41
N ALA A 11 -54.39 -38.34 -33.99
CA ALA A 11 -54.05 -38.47 -32.57
C ALA A 11 -52.55 -38.15 -32.36
N LEU A 12 -52.32 -37.05 -31.65
CA LEU A 12 -51.06 -36.60 -31.08
C LEU A 12 -50.73 -37.48 -29.86
N LEU A 13 -49.48 -37.94 -29.71
CA LEU A 13 -48.97 -38.52 -28.47
C LEU A 13 -47.78 -37.67 -28.00
N PHE A 14 -47.95 -36.94 -26.90
CA PHE A 14 -46.87 -36.26 -26.18
C PHE A 14 -46.19 -37.29 -25.26
N CYS A 15 -44.89 -37.51 -25.44
CA CYS A 15 -44.03 -38.13 -24.42
C CYS A 15 -43.32 -37.01 -23.65
N PHE A 16 -43.65 -36.87 -22.36
CA PHE A 16 -42.84 -36.11 -21.42
C PHE A 16 -41.61 -36.95 -21.05
N THR A 17 -40.42 -36.51 -21.45
CA THR A 17 -39.16 -36.94 -20.83
C THR A 17 -38.83 -35.93 -19.74
N SER A 18 -38.95 -36.34 -18.48
CA SER A 18 -38.39 -35.62 -17.34
C SER A 18 -36.86 -35.62 -17.47
N GLY A 19 -36.29 -34.50 -17.91
CA GLY A 19 -34.84 -34.30 -17.91
C GLY A 19 -34.37 -34.10 -16.47
N TRP A 20 -33.60 -35.05 -15.96
CA TRP A 20 -32.71 -34.80 -14.83
C TRP A 20 -31.59 -33.93 -15.39
N LEU A 21 -31.58 -32.63 -15.09
CA LEU A 21 -30.48 -31.74 -15.45
C LEU A 21 -29.31 -32.06 -14.51
N THR A 22 -28.41 -32.91 -14.98
CA THR A 22 -27.14 -33.23 -14.33
C THR A 22 -26.14 -32.09 -14.57
N ALA A 23 -25.19 -31.92 -13.65
CA ALA A 23 -24.08 -30.97 -13.74
C ALA A 23 -23.49 -30.85 -15.16
N GLN A 24 -23.21 -29.62 -15.61
CA GLN A 24 -22.70 -29.35 -16.95
C GLN A 24 -21.29 -28.74 -16.88
N VAL A 25 -20.38 -29.25 -17.71
CA VAL A 25 -19.06 -28.61 -17.91
C VAL A 25 -19.27 -27.28 -18.64
N VAL A 26 -18.71 -26.20 -18.09
CA VAL A 26 -18.77 -24.86 -18.67
C VAL A 26 -17.44 -24.54 -19.35
N ASP A 27 -17.52 -23.95 -20.54
CA ASP A 27 -16.34 -23.51 -21.28
C ASP A 27 -15.72 -22.27 -20.61
N ILE A 28 -14.40 -22.30 -20.44
CA ILE A 28 -13.63 -21.15 -19.96
C ILE A 28 -13.46 -20.18 -21.13
N GLN A 29 -14.03 -18.97 -21.00
CA GLN A 29 -14.00 -17.94 -22.03
C GLN A 29 -12.67 -17.20 -22.06
N THR A 30 -12.18 -16.78 -20.89
CA THR A 30 -10.87 -16.14 -20.76
C THR A 30 -10.09 -16.71 -19.59
N TYR A 31 -8.77 -16.72 -19.76
CA TYR A 31 -7.79 -17.12 -18.75
C TYR A 31 -6.81 -15.96 -18.58
N SER A 32 -6.63 -15.51 -17.34
CA SER A 32 -5.57 -14.58 -16.95
C SER A 32 -5.00 -14.97 -15.58
N VAL A 33 -3.84 -14.42 -15.26
CA VAL A 33 -3.20 -14.57 -13.95
C VAL A 33 -3.18 -13.20 -13.30
N GLY A 34 -3.72 -13.09 -12.09
CA GLY A 34 -3.72 -11.86 -11.30
C GLY A 34 -2.33 -11.48 -10.79
N GLU A 35 -2.20 -10.28 -10.22
CA GLU A 35 -0.94 -9.81 -9.63
C GLU A 35 -0.49 -10.67 -8.44
N ASP A 36 -1.42 -11.32 -7.75
CA ASP A 36 -1.16 -12.28 -6.66
C ASP A 36 -0.79 -13.69 -7.17
N GLY A 37 -0.66 -13.88 -8.49
CA GLY A 37 -0.27 -15.15 -9.12
C GLY A 37 -1.41 -16.16 -9.28
N ARG A 38 -2.64 -15.82 -8.88
CA ARG A 38 -3.80 -16.72 -8.96
C ARG A 38 -4.51 -16.64 -10.30
N VAL A 39 -5.17 -17.72 -10.68
CA VAL A 39 -5.94 -17.76 -11.92
C VAL A 39 -7.20 -16.90 -11.83
N GLN A 40 -7.58 -16.27 -12.93
CA GLN A 40 -8.88 -15.65 -13.13
C GLN A 40 -9.51 -16.28 -14.38
N LEU A 41 -10.55 -17.07 -14.17
CA LEU A 41 -11.28 -17.78 -15.21
C LEU A 41 -12.63 -17.09 -15.43
N SER A 42 -12.80 -16.47 -16.59
CA SER A 42 -14.11 -15.95 -16.98
C SER A 42 -14.92 -17.05 -17.64
N ILE A 43 -16.18 -17.21 -17.22
CA ILE A 43 -17.13 -18.15 -17.80
C ILE A 43 -18.44 -17.45 -18.15
N ASP A 44 -19.16 -17.97 -19.13
CA ASP A 44 -20.55 -17.58 -19.34
C ASP A 44 -21.38 -18.09 -18.17
N SER A 45 -22.19 -17.22 -17.57
CA SER A 45 -22.95 -17.54 -16.37
C SER A 45 -24.33 -16.93 -16.31
N ASP A 46 -25.13 -17.44 -15.37
CA ASP A 46 -26.43 -16.89 -15.00
C ASP A 46 -26.62 -16.93 -13.48
N THR A 47 -27.69 -16.30 -13.01
CA THR A 47 -28.02 -16.23 -11.57
C THR A 47 -28.70 -17.47 -11.03
N ASP A 48 -29.12 -18.41 -11.88
CA ASP A 48 -29.83 -19.64 -11.50
C ASP A 48 -28.85 -20.78 -11.19
N HIS A 49 -27.56 -20.63 -11.52
CA HIS A 49 -26.51 -21.61 -11.28
C HIS A 49 -25.43 -21.11 -10.32
N TYR A 50 -24.69 -22.06 -9.74
CA TYR A 50 -23.42 -21.83 -9.09
C TYR A 50 -22.36 -22.75 -9.72
N TYR A 51 -21.10 -22.38 -9.54
CA TYR A 51 -20.00 -22.97 -10.28
C TYR A 51 -18.95 -23.55 -9.35
N VAL A 52 -18.53 -24.78 -9.63
CA VAL A 52 -17.52 -25.51 -8.87
C VAL A 52 -16.27 -25.65 -9.72
N LEU A 53 -15.14 -25.18 -9.20
CA LEU A 53 -13.83 -25.29 -9.83
C LEU A 53 -13.11 -26.57 -9.37
N ARG A 54 -12.58 -27.33 -10.32
CA ARG A 54 -11.68 -28.47 -10.06
C ARG A 54 -10.37 -28.32 -10.81
N VAL A 55 -9.31 -28.86 -10.23
CA VAL A 55 -7.94 -28.77 -10.75
C VAL A 55 -7.34 -30.16 -10.92
N ARG A 56 -6.44 -30.31 -11.89
CA ARG A 56 -5.61 -31.50 -12.10
C ARG A 56 -4.15 -31.12 -12.27
N HIS A 57 -3.22 -32.02 -11.95
CA HIS A 57 -1.78 -31.74 -12.01
C HIS A 57 -1.15 -31.97 -13.37
N SER A 58 -1.86 -32.60 -14.31
CA SER A 58 -1.39 -32.80 -15.69
C SER A 58 -2.56 -32.73 -16.68
N ALA A 59 -2.27 -32.36 -17.92
CA ALA A 59 -3.26 -32.23 -19.00
C ALA A 59 -4.05 -33.53 -19.30
N THR A 60 -3.58 -34.68 -18.83
CA THR A 60 -4.27 -35.98 -18.98
C THR A 60 -4.68 -36.63 -17.66
N GLY A 61 -4.42 -35.97 -16.52
CA GLY A 61 -4.79 -36.46 -15.20
C GLY A 61 -6.28 -36.35 -14.91
N SER A 62 -6.72 -37.02 -13.85
CA SER A 62 -8.05 -36.84 -13.27
C SER A 62 -8.14 -35.51 -12.52
N PHE A 63 -9.31 -34.87 -12.57
CA PHE A 63 -9.61 -33.72 -11.72
C PHE A 63 -9.75 -34.16 -10.26
N GLY A 64 -9.17 -33.39 -9.35
CA GLY A 64 -9.24 -33.62 -7.92
C GLY A 64 -10.57 -33.19 -7.30
N PRO A 65 -10.60 -33.07 -5.96
CA PRO A 65 -11.73 -32.49 -5.25
C PRO A 65 -11.98 -31.03 -5.68
N PRO A 66 -13.17 -30.47 -5.38
CA PRO A 66 -13.44 -29.05 -5.52
C PRO A 66 -12.38 -28.18 -4.83
N VAL A 67 -11.94 -27.10 -5.47
CA VAL A 67 -11.00 -26.13 -4.88
C VAL A 67 -11.61 -24.75 -4.67
N SER A 68 -12.77 -24.48 -5.26
CA SER A 68 -13.47 -23.20 -5.16
C SER A 68 -14.91 -23.37 -5.62
N ILE A 69 -15.83 -22.63 -4.98
CA ILE A 69 -17.23 -22.55 -5.38
C ILE A 69 -17.63 -21.07 -5.48
N THR A 70 -18.35 -20.71 -6.54
CA THR A 70 -18.75 -19.33 -6.81
C THR A 70 -20.21 -19.25 -7.24
N PRO A 71 -21.06 -18.48 -6.54
CA PRO A 71 -22.42 -18.19 -7.01
C PRO A 71 -22.40 -17.45 -8.34
N GLY A 72 -23.29 -17.84 -9.26
CA GLY A 72 -23.37 -17.22 -10.59
C GLY A 72 -23.91 -15.80 -10.59
N GLN A 73 -23.37 -14.99 -11.50
CA GLN A 73 -23.81 -13.64 -11.85
C GLN A 73 -24.40 -13.60 -13.26
N GLU A 74 -25.15 -12.55 -13.60
CA GLU A 74 -25.67 -12.35 -14.97
C GLU A 74 -24.51 -12.23 -15.97
N GLU A 75 -24.66 -12.91 -17.11
CA GLU A 75 -23.75 -12.92 -18.26
C GLU A 75 -22.39 -13.57 -18.01
N THR A 76 -21.64 -13.14 -17.00
CA THR A 76 -20.25 -13.57 -16.80
C THR A 76 -19.88 -13.64 -15.32
N THR A 77 -19.21 -14.72 -14.93
CA THR A 77 -18.67 -14.92 -13.58
C THR A 77 -17.15 -15.14 -13.67
N ILE A 78 -16.40 -14.48 -12.79
CA ILE A 78 -14.95 -14.72 -12.64
C ILE A 78 -14.75 -15.70 -11.49
N ILE A 79 -14.08 -16.81 -11.78
CA ILE A 79 -13.77 -17.87 -10.82
C ILE A 79 -12.24 -17.92 -10.60
N SER A 80 -11.83 -18.12 -9.36
CA SER A 80 -10.43 -18.22 -8.93
C SER A 80 -10.25 -19.33 -7.89
N GLU A 81 -9.01 -19.68 -7.57
CA GLU A 81 -8.62 -20.61 -6.49
C GLU A 81 -7.64 -19.94 -5.52
N SER A 82 -7.13 -20.67 -4.52
CA SER A 82 -6.23 -20.12 -3.48
C SER A 82 -4.74 -20.18 -3.81
N LEU A 83 -4.33 -20.88 -4.87
CA LEU A 83 -2.92 -21.14 -5.21
C LEU A 83 -2.50 -20.53 -6.54
N ALA A 84 -1.19 -20.53 -6.81
CA ALA A 84 -0.62 -20.12 -8.08
C ALA A 84 -1.25 -20.87 -9.26
N ALA A 85 -1.45 -20.13 -10.35
CA ALA A 85 -2.17 -20.61 -11.52
C ALA A 85 -1.44 -21.74 -12.24
N TYR A 86 -2.18 -22.79 -12.61
CA TYR A 86 -1.78 -23.73 -13.65
C TYR A 86 -2.11 -23.19 -15.04
N PRO A 87 -1.63 -23.83 -16.13
CA PRO A 87 -2.16 -23.61 -17.46
C PRO A 87 -3.67 -23.92 -17.56
N VAL A 88 -4.39 -23.25 -18.47
CA VAL A 88 -5.86 -23.31 -18.56
C VAL A 88 -6.41 -24.74 -18.68
N GLU A 89 -5.70 -25.65 -19.35
CA GLU A 89 -6.11 -27.04 -19.54
C GLU A 89 -6.11 -27.87 -18.24
N HIS A 90 -5.61 -27.35 -17.14
CA HIS A 90 -5.66 -27.97 -15.82
C HIS A 90 -6.95 -27.67 -15.05
N TYR A 91 -7.81 -26.81 -15.59
CA TYR A 91 -9.04 -26.38 -14.94
C TYR A 91 -10.29 -26.99 -15.57
N GLN A 92 -11.27 -27.30 -14.73
CA GLN A 92 -12.63 -27.63 -15.13
C GLN A 92 -13.60 -26.87 -14.25
N VAL A 93 -14.56 -26.21 -14.90
CA VAL A 93 -15.67 -25.54 -14.22
C VAL A 93 -16.94 -26.34 -14.47
N MET A 94 -17.65 -26.65 -13.39
CA MET A 94 -18.93 -27.36 -13.42
C MET A 94 -20.06 -26.43 -12.97
N ALA A 95 -21.11 -26.30 -13.76
CA ALA A 95 -22.33 -25.60 -13.39
C ALA A 95 -23.34 -26.53 -12.72
N TYR A 96 -23.91 -26.07 -11.63
CA TYR A 96 -24.96 -26.74 -10.87
C TYR A 96 -26.15 -25.79 -10.65
N PRO A 97 -27.39 -26.28 -10.81
CA PRO A 97 -28.57 -25.44 -10.64
C PRO A 97 -28.84 -25.19 -9.15
N LYS A 98 -29.17 -23.95 -8.79
CA LYS A 98 -29.43 -23.57 -7.38
C LYS A 98 -30.72 -24.16 -6.81
N ASP A 99 -31.67 -24.57 -7.67
CA ASP A 99 -32.93 -25.21 -7.24
C ASP A 99 -32.78 -26.71 -6.92
N ASN A 100 -31.62 -27.29 -7.27
CA ASN A 100 -31.23 -28.66 -6.92
C ASN A 100 -29.70 -28.71 -6.72
N PRO A 101 -29.20 -28.11 -5.62
CA PRO A 101 -27.77 -28.03 -5.35
C PRO A 101 -27.16 -29.42 -5.17
N ALA A 102 -25.90 -29.56 -5.58
CA ALA A 102 -25.09 -30.74 -5.35
C ALA A 102 -24.47 -30.73 -3.94
N ASP A 103 -23.93 -31.89 -3.58
CA ASP A 103 -23.13 -32.15 -2.39
C ASP A 103 -21.74 -32.53 -2.93
N SER A 104 -20.87 -31.54 -3.11
CA SER A 104 -19.65 -31.64 -3.92
C SER A 104 -18.50 -32.32 -3.19
N ASP A 105 -18.47 -32.25 -1.87
CA ASP A 105 -17.51 -32.94 -0.99
C ASP A 105 -18.06 -34.26 -0.42
N GLY A 106 -19.37 -34.48 -0.50
CA GLY A 106 -20.03 -35.75 -0.23
C GLY A 106 -20.38 -36.00 1.23
N ASP A 107 -20.51 -34.96 2.05
CA ASP A 107 -20.76 -35.05 3.49
C ASP A 107 -22.26 -35.28 3.85
N GLY A 108 -23.15 -35.09 2.86
CA GLY A 108 -24.59 -35.24 2.98
C GLY A 108 -25.38 -33.95 3.16
N ILE A 109 -24.72 -32.79 3.16
CA ILE A 109 -25.27 -31.44 3.10
C ILE A 109 -25.00 -30.89 1.68
N ASP A 110 -25.91 -30.08 1.15
CA ASP A 110 -25.71 -29.49 -0.17
C ASP A 110 -24.86 -28.20 -0.12
N ASP A 111 -24.11 -27.95 -1.20
CA ASP A 111 -23.11 -26.89 -1.31
C ASP A 111 -23.66 -25.50 -0.94
N LEU A 112 -24.93 -25.21 -1.27
CA LEU A 112 -25.53 -23.90 -1.00
C LEU A 112 -25.94 -23.76 0.46
N SER A 113 -26.49 -24.83 1.06
CA SER A 113 -26.80 -24.88 2.49
C SER A 113 -25.56 -24.69 3.36
N GLU A 114 -24.40 -25.15 2.90
CA GLU A 114 -23.13 -24.92 3.57
C GLU A 114 -22.58 -23.51 3.34
N LEU A 115 -22.64 -22.98 2.11
CA LEU A 115 -22.24 -21.60 1.82
C LEU A 115 -23.03 -20.58 2.64
N ASP A 116 -24.33 -20.82 2.86
CA ASP A 116 -25.18 -19.97 3.71
C ASP A 116 -24.74 -19.99 5.20
N GLN A 117 -23.97 -21.01 5.61
CA GLN A 117 -23.45 -21.19 6.96
C GLN A 117 -21.94 -20.96 7.05
N TRP A 118 -21.31 -20.50 5.98
CA TRP A 118 -19.89 -20.16 5.96
C TRP A 118 -19.54 -19.12 7.05
N PRO A 119 -18.42 -19.27 7.80
CA PRO A 119 -17.38 -20.29 7.70
C PRO A 119 -17.58 -21.51 8.63
N HIS A 120 -18.76 -21.68 9.22
CA HIS A 120 -19.05 -22.79 10.14
C HIS A 120 -19.21 -24.13 9.43
N LEU A 121 -19.66 -24.13 8.17
CA LEU A 121 -19.62 -25.26 7.24
C LEU A 121 -18.80 -24.89 6.00
N ASN A 122 -18.40 -25.87 5.19
CA ASN A 122 -17.53 -25.64 4.05
C ASN A 122 -17.75 -26.70 2.95
N PRO A 123 -18.30 -26.30 1.80
CA PRO A 123 -18.63 -27.22 0.70
C PRO A 123 -17.41 -27.80 -0.04
N LEU A 124 -16.19 -27.49 0.41
CA LEU A 124 -14.93 -28.04 -0.07
C LEU A 124 -14.34 -29.07 0.90
N ASN A 125 -14.97 -29.31 2.05
CA ASN A 125 -14.40 -30.05 3.16
C ASN A 125 -15.47 -30.82 3.93
N ALA A 126 -15.47 -32.13 3.72
CA ALA A 126 -16.47 -33.05 4.27
C ALA A 126 -16.41 -33.24 5.80
N ALA A 127 -15.58 -32.45 6.49
CA ALA A 127 -15.43 -32.44 7.93
C ALA A 127 -16.77 -32.12 8.60
N PHE A 128 -17.13 -32.93 9.60
CA PHE A 128 -18.30 -32.63 10.42
C PHE A 128 -18.05 -31.44 11.34
N GLU A 129 -19.08 -30.63 11.57
CA GLU A 129 -19.06 -29.49 12.49
C GLU A 129 -18.49 -29.89 13.86
N ILE A 130 -17.54 -29.08 14.35
CA ILE A 130 -16.93 -29.23 15.67
C ILE A 130 -17.24 -28.02 16.54
N SER A 131 -17.06 -28.19 17.85
CA SER A 131 -17.16 -27.08 18.80
C SER A 131 -16.16 -25.97 18.42
N PRO A 132 -16.59 -24.70 18.32
CA PRO A 132 -15.68 -23.57 18.07
C PRO A 132 -14.58 -23.38 19.12
N ALA A 133 -14.77 -23.97 20.31
CA ALA A 133 -13.76 -23.99 21.37
C ALA A 133 -12.63 -25.00 21.11
N ASP A 134 -12.89 -26.03 20.30
CA ASP A 134 -11.90 -27.04 19.93
C ASP A 134 -11.15 -26.64 18.65
N GLY A 135 -11.84 -25.99 17.70
CA GLY A 135 -11.24 -25.59 16.42
C GLY A 135 -12.24 -25.07 15.39
N VAL A 136 -11.83 -25.06 14.13
CA VAL A 136 -12.61 -24.71 12.95
C VAL A 136 -12.27 -25.66 11.78
N MET A 137 -13.13 -25.70 10.77
CA MET A 137 -12.93 -26.49 9.54
C MET A 137 -12.40 -25.64 8.38
N THR A 138 -12.49 -24.32 8.54
CA THR A 138 -12.04 -23.31 7.58
C THR A 138 -11.33 -22.21 8.34
N LEU A 139 -10.17 -21.79 7.86
CA LEU A 139 -9.53 -20.56 8.29
C LEU A 139 -9.92 -19.46 7.29
N ASP A 140 -10.98 -18.74 7.63
CA ASP A 140 -11.61 -17.71 6.78
C ASP A 140 -10.84 -16.38 6.79
N SER A 141 -10.07 -16.11 7.84
CA SER A 141 -9.36 -14.85 8.03
C SER A 141 -8.06 -15.01 8.82
N PHE A 142 -7.17 -14.02 8.69
CA PHE A 142 -5.98 -13.96 9.53
C PHE A 142 -6.32 -13.80 11.02
N ALA A 143 -7.44 -13.15 11.35
CA ALA A 143 -7.95 -13.04 12.72
C ALA A 143 -8.29 -14.43 13.31
N THR A 144 -8.96 -15.28 12.53
CA THR A 144 -9.22 -16.68 12.93
C THR A 144 -7.92 -17.45 13.14
N PHE A 145 -6.94 -17.29 12.25
CA PHE A 145 -5.59 -17.87 12.43
C PHE A 145 -4.95 -17.42 13.74
N GLN A 146 -4.88 -16.11 14.01
CA GLN A 146 -4.28 -15.57 15.23
C GLN A 146 -5.02 -16.03 16.48
N ARG A 147 -6.36 -16.08 16.44
CA ARG A 147 -7.18 -16.58 17.55
C ARG A 147 -6.81 -18.02 17.89
N LEU A 148 -6.60 -18.90 16.91
CA LEU A 148 -6.30 -20.31 17.16
C LEU A 148 -4.81 -20.59 17.41
N SER A 149 -3.95 -19.60 17.15
CA SER A 149 -2.50 -19.75 17.23
C SER A 149 -1.97 -19.62 18.66
N LEU A 150 -0.87 -20.33 18.92
CA LEU A 150 -0.02 -20.14 20.08
C LEU A 150 1.26 -19.41 19.66
N VAL A 151 1.74 -18.49 20.50
CA VAL A 151 3.08 -17.90 20.41
C VAL A 151 3.80 -18.29 21.69
N ASP A 152 4.92 -18.99 21.56
CA ASP A 152 5.76 -19.40 22.69
C ASP A 152 7.22 -19.10 22.34
N ASP A 153 7.92 -18.43 23.26
CA ASP A 153 9.34 -18.10 23.11
C ASP A 153 10.22 -19.35 23.20
N HIS A 154 9.70 -20.46 23.76
CA HIS A 154 10.45 -21.69 23.93
C HIS A 154 9.61 -22.97 23.73
N VAL A 155 9.53 -23.40 22.48
CA VAL A 155 8.97 -24.69 22.06
C VAL A 155 10.07 -25.76 22.04
N ALA A 156 10.28 -26.40 23.19
CA ALA A 156 11.39 -27.36 23.40
C ALA A 156 11.45 -28.54 22.42
N TRP A 157 10.37 -28.85 21.70
CA TRP A 157 10.30 -29.97 20.75
C TRP A 157 10.49 -29.56 19.28
N SER A 158 10.42 -28.26 18.95
CA SER A 158 10.58 -27.71 17.61
C SER A 158 11.06 -26.25 17.69
N GLU A 159 12.38 -26.03 17.68
CA GLU A 159 12.97 -24.70 17.83
C GLU A 159 12.53 -23.71 16.74
N TYR A 160 12.20 -24.20 15.54
CA TYR A 160 11.71 -23.36 14.45
C TYR A 160 10.38 -22.64 14.74
N LEU A 161 9.65 -23.04 15.79
CA LEU A 161 8.40 -22.41 16.24
C LEU A 161 8.61 -21.27 17.24
N ASN A 162 9.81 -21.13 17.80
CA ASN A 162 10.09 -20.15 18.86
C ASN A 162 9.80 -18.72 18.40
N GLY A 163 8.98 -18.00 19.18
CA GLY A 163 8.60 -16.60 18.91
C GLY A 163 7.72 -16.41 17.68
N LYS A 164 7.16 -17.48 17.11
CA LYS A 164 6.27 -17.42 15.93
C LYS A 164 4.85 -17.81 16.32
N GLY A 165 3.87 -17.16 15.68
CA GLY A 165 2.48 -17.58 15.77
C GLY A 165 2.26 -18.82 14.91
N TYR A 166 1.81 -19.91 15.54
CA TYR A 166 1.48 -21.14 14.83
C TYR A 166 0.20 -21.77 15.36
N LEU A 167 -0.53 -22.44 14.48
CA LEU A 167 -1.62 -23.34 14.84
C LEU A 167 -1.40 -24.73 14.26
N LYS A 168 -2.15 -25.70 14.74
CA LYS A 168 -2.04 -27.10 14.32
C LYS A 168 -3.22 -27.52 13.46
N TYR A 169 -2.97 -28.44 12.53
CA TYR A 169 -3.98 -29.03 11.66
C TYR A 169 -3.97 -30.56 11.71
N ILE A 170 -5.11 -31.17 11.39
CA ILE A 170 -5.27 -32.60 11.11
C ILE A 170 -6.06 -32.76 9.80
N ILE A 171 -5.61 -33.67 8.95
CA ILE A 171 -6.33 -34.14 7.78
C ILE A 171 -6.54 -35.65 7.94
N THR A 172 -7.78 -36.10 8.06
CA THR A 172 -8.13 -37.53 8.06
C THR A 172 -8.70 -37.94 6.72
N ASP A 173 -8.75 -39.26 6.48
CA ASP A 173 -9.13 -39.82 5.17
C ASP A 173 -8.33 -39.23 4.01
N PHE A 174 -7.05 -38.94 4.27
CA PHE A 174 -6.16 -38.15 3.41
C PHE A 174 -6.08 -38.71 1.99
N HIS A 175 -6.09 -40.03 1.81
CA HIS A 175 -5.98 -40.70 0.51
C HIS A 175 -7.33 -40.91 -0.21
N THR A 176 -8.44 -40.42 0.33
CA THR A 176 -9.78 -40.57 -0.25
C THR A 176 -10.23 -39.32 -1.01
N ASP A 177 -11.33 -39.40 -1.77
CA ASP A 177 -11.93 -38.22 -2.42
C ASP A 177 -12.72 -37.33 -1.44
N ARG A 178 -12.76 -37.68 -0.15
CA ARG A 178 -13.49 -36.98 0.92
C ARG A 178 -12.60 -36.76 2.15
N PRO A 179 -11.51 -35.98 2.01
CA PRO A 179 -10.65 -35.67 3.14
C PRO A 179 -11.40 -34.81 4.16
N LEU A 180 -11.11 -35.01 5.44
CA LEU A 180 -11.68 -34.21 6.54
C LEU A 180 -10.56 -33.33 7.11
N ILE A 181 -10.65 -32.02 6.94
CA ILE A 181 -9.63 -31.04 7.34
C ILE A 181 -10.09 -30.29 8.58
N TYR A 182 -9.24 -30.24 9.60
CA TYR A 182 -9.49 -29.52 10.84
C TYR A 182 -8.30 -28.65 11.24
N PHE A 183 -8.59 -27.43 11.70
CA PHE A 183 -7.64 -26.51 12.32
C PHE A 183 -8.03 -26.29 13.77
N PHE A 184 -7.17 -26.61 14.72
CA PHE A 184 -7.58 -26.62 16.12
C PHE A 184 -6.97 -25.48 16.94
N ASP A 185 -7.70 -25.07 17.97
CA ASP A 185 -7.23 -24.06 18.91
C ASP A 185 -6.05 -24.65 19.68
N THR A 186 -4.85 -24.24 19.28
CA THR A 186 -3.59 -24.79 19.77
C THR A 186 -3.32 -24.36 21.22
N ARG A 187 -4.08 -23.39 21.72
CA ARG A 187 -4.05 -22.94 23.12
C ARG A 187 -4.92 -23.83 24.02
N VAL A 188 -5.92 -24.49 23.44
CA VAL A 188 -6.81 -25.44 24.13
C VAL A 188 -6.23 -26.86 24.06
N HIS A 189 -5.81 -27.28 22.87
CA HIS A 189 -5.28 -28.62 22.62
C HIS A 189 -3.80 -28.55 22.28
N ASP A 190 -2.95 -28.99 23.20
CA ASP A 190 -1.51 -29.06 22.93
C ASP A 190 -1.16 -30.26 22.05
N LEU A 191 -1.70 -31.45 22.29
CA LEU A 191 -1.38 -32.61 21.44
C LEU A 191 -2.43 -32.83 20.35
N HIS A 192 -2.00 -33.21 19.14
CA HIS A 192 -2.93 -33.69 18.10
C HIS A 192 -3.82 -34.84 18.58
N ALA A 193 -3.32 -35.65 19.52
CA ALA A 193 -4.10 -36.75 20.11
C ALA A 193 -5.23 -36.26 21.01
N ASP A 194 -5.04 -35.15 21.72
CA ASP A 194 -6.04 -34.56 22.59
C ASP A 194 -7.19 -33.98 21.77
N PHE A 195 -6.84 -33.22 20.72
CA PHE A 195 -7.80 -32.72 19.76
C PHE A 195 -8.56 -33.86 19.06
N ALA A 196 -7.85 -34.86 18.53
CA ALA A 196 -8.47 -36.01 17.87
C ALA A 196 -9.47 -36.73 18.78
N ALA A 197 -9.17 -36.89 20.07
CA ALA A 197 -10.10 -37.47 21.03
C ALA A 197 -11.32 -36.57 21.28
N ALA A 198 -11.15 -35.25 21.30
CA ALA A 198 -12.23 -34.28 21.49
C ALA A 198 -13.22 -34.28 20.32
N VAL A 199 -12.73 -34.41 19.08
CA VAL A 199 -13.57 -34.37 17.87
C VAL A 199 -13.94 -35.75 17.30
N GLY A 200 -13.61 -36.83 18.03
CA GLY A 200 -14.01 -38.19 17.66
C GLY A 200 -13.22 -38.82 16.51
N VAL A 201 -12.02 -38.33 16.22
CA VAL A 201 -11.10 -38.93 15.24
C VAL A 201 -10.43 -40.18 15.84
N GLU A 202 -10.75 -41.36 15.30
CA GLU A 202 -10.23 -42.64 15.79
C GLU A 202 -8.78 -42.90 15.39
N GLY A 203 -7.84 -42.48 16.25
CA GLY A 203 -6.42 -42.81 16.14
C GLY A 203 -5.66 -42.03 15.06
N LEU A 204 -4.37 -41.79 15.31
CA LEU A 204 -3.48 -41.03 14.41
C LEU A 204 -2.59 -41.99 13.60
N GLY A 205 -3.23 -42.84 12.79
CA GLY A 205 -2.55 -43.82 11.92
C GLY A 205 -2.02 -43.21 10.62
N GLU A 206 -1.52 -44.07 9.70
CA GLU A 206 -0.94 -43.67 8.41
C GLU A 206 -1.90 -42.91 7.48
N GLN A 207 -3.22 -43.00 7.70
CA GLN A 207 -4.25 -42.29 6.92
C GLN A 207 -4.44 -40.83 7.37
N VAL A 208 -3.76 -40.41 8.43
CA VAL A 208 -3.87 -39.08 9.01
C VAL A 208 -2.60 -38.29 8.71
N ARG A 209 -2.76 -37.09 8.13
CA ARG A 209 -1.68 -36.10 8.05
C ARG A 209 -1.93 -35.02 9.08
N LYS A 210 -0.86 -34.61 9.76
CA LYS A 210 -0.94 -33.65 10.86
C LYS A 210 0.31 -32.81 10.94
N GLY A 211 0.14 -31.57 11.37
CA GLY A 211 1.21 -30.60 11.28
C GLY A 211 0.88 -29.27 11.92
N GLN A 212 1.64 -28.25 11.52
CA GLN A 212 1.52 -26.88 11.95
C GLN A 212 1.44 -25.97 10.71
N ILE A 213 0.72 -24.87 10.85
CA ILE A 213 0.82 -23.70 9.97
C ILE A 213 1.44 -22.58 10.79
N ILE A 214 2.49 -21.98 10.25
CA ILE A 214 3.36 -21.01 10.91
C ILE A 214 3.29 -19.71 10.13
N PHE A 215 3.15 -18.59 10.83
CA PHE A 215 3.25 -17.26 10.23
C PHE A 215 4.67 -16.71 10.41
N HIS A 216 5.31 -16.38 9.29
CA HIS A 216 6.65 -15.80 9.21
C HIS A 216 6.52 -14.31 8.84
N PRO A 217 6.38 -13.40 9.83
CA PRO A 217 6.02 -11.99 9.59
C PRO A 217 7.08 -11.22 8.80
N THR A 218 8.33 -11.69 8.79
CA THR A 218 9.46 -11.03 8.12
C THR A 218 9.81 -11.66 6.78
N THR A 219 9.06 -12.66 6.30
CA THR A 219 9.35 -13.36 5.04
C THR A 219 8.38 -12.90 3.96
N ILE A 220 8.90 -12.57 2.77
CA ILE A 220 8.09 -12.23 1.60
C ILE A 220 7.58 -13.53 0.97
N SER A 221 6.28 -13.59 0.69
CA SER A 221 5.66 -14.74 0.05
C SER A 221 5.73 -14.67 -1.48
N GLU A 222 5.45 -15.77 -2.16
CA GLU A 222 5.48 -15.86 -3.63
C GLU A 222 4.51 -14.91 -4.34
N ASN A 223 3.42 -14.49 -3.68
CA ASN A 223 2.50 -13.50 -4.23
C ASN A 223 3.01 -12.05 -4.08
N GLY A 224 4.19 -11.85 -3.48
CA GLY A 224 4.83 -10.55 -3.25
C GLY A 224 4.44 -9.84 -1.94
N THR A 225 3.51 -10.38 -1.14
CA THR A 225 3.13 -9.80 0.16
C THR A 225 4.11 -10.16 1.28
N LEU A 226 4.27 -9.27 2.25
CA LEU A 226 5.04 -9.54 3.47
C LEU A 226 4.23 -10.39 4.44
N GLY A 227 4.89 -11.32 5.11
CA GLY A 227 4.28 -12.25 6.05
C GLY A 227 3.92 -13.54 5.31
N THR A 228 4.79 -14.54 5.39
CA THR A 228 4.59 -15.82 4.70
C THR A 228 3.92 -16.84 5.62
N PHE A 229 2.88 -17.51 5.15
CA PHE A 229 2.36 -18.69 5.85
C PHE A 229 3.04 -19.93 5.30
N ALA A 230 3.52 -20.77 6.20
CA ALA A 230 4.17 -22.01 5.83
C ALA A 230 3.63 -23.17 6.65
N PHE A 231 3.40 -24.31 6.00
CA PHE A 231 2.96 -25.53 6.69
C PHE A 231 4.13 -26.53 6.81
N THR A 232 4.14 -27.26 7.90
CA THR A 232 5.07 -28.38 8.15
C THR A 232 4.31 -29.54 8.78
N TYR A 233 4.85 -30.75 8.71
CA TYR A 233 4.32 -31.89 9.44
C TYR A 233 4.80 -31.92 10.90
N SER A 234 4.09 -32.70 11.71
CA SER A 234 4.44 -32.91 13.12
C SER A 234 5.89 -33.35 13.28
N ASN A 235 6.60 -32.73 14.23
CA ASN A 235 8.03 -32.92 14.51
C ASN A 235 9.00 -32.45 13.41
N GLY A 236 8.52 -31.78 12.36
CA GLY A 236 9.34 -31.23 11.28
C GLY A 236 9.75 -32.23 10.19
N HIS A 237 9.24 -33.46 10.22
CA HIS A 237 9.63 -34.47 9.23
C HIS A 237 9.06 -34.19 7.84
N GLY A 238 9.80 -34.59 6.80
CA GLY A 238 9.34 -34.57 5.42
C GLY A 238 8.40 -35.74 5.10
N ASP A 239 7.75 -35.64 3.94
CA ASP A 239 6.99 -36.73 3.31
C ASP A 239 7.34 -36.74 1.81
N GLU A 240 6.83 -37.70 1.04
CA GLU A 240 7.01 -37.72 -0.42
C GLU A 240 6.28 -36.53 -1.07
N PHE A 241 6.83 -36.01 -2.17
CA PHE A 241 6.28 -34.84 -2.87
C PHE A 241 4.77 -34.93 -3.14
N THR A 242 4.25 -36.11 -3.51
CA THR A 242 2.81 -36.30 -3.77
C THR A 242 1.95 -36.08 -2.52
N THR A 243 2.45 -36.43 -1.33
CA THR A 243 1.80 -36.10 -0.06
C THR A 243 1.88 -34.59 0.20
N VAL A 244 3.04 -33.98 -0.02
CA VAL A 244 3.24 -32.55 0.22
C VAL A 244 2.35 -31.70 -0.69
N GLN A 245 2.34 -31.99 -1.98
CA GLN A 245 1.47 -31.32 -2.96
C GLN A 245 -0.01 -31.44 -2.57
N ARG A 246 -0.46 -32.64 -2.22
CA ARG A 246 -1.86 -32.84 -1.81
C ARG A 246 -2.19 -32.13 -0.50
N THR A 247 -1.27 -32.11 0.46
CA THR A 247 -1.46 -31.37 1.72
C THR A 247 -1.56 -29.87 1.45
N HIS A 248 -0.65 -29.33 0.64
CA HIS A 248 -0.64 -27.92 0.23
C HIS A 248 -1.98 -27.50 -0.40
N GLU A 249 -2.50 -28.30 -1.31
CA GLU A 249 -3.76 -28.02 -2.00
C GLU A 249 -4.99 -28.12 -1.09
N LEU A 250 -5.06 -29.14 -0.24
CA LEU A 250 -6.15 -29.30 0.72
C LEU A 250 -6.16 -28.17 1.75
N LEU A 251 -4.98 -27.78 2.26
CA LEU A 251 -4.88 -26.64 3.17
C LEU A 251 -5.27 -25.34 2.45
N ALA A 252 -4.71 -25.04 1.28
CA ALA A 252 -5.00 -23.79 0.59
C ALA A 252 -6.48 -23.63 0.20
N ALA A 253 -7.17 -24.70 -0.21
CA ALA A 253 -8.62 -24.68 -0.46
C ALA A 253 -9.44 -24.33 0.80
N ASN A 254 -8.93 -24.67 1.98
CA ASN A 254 -9.58 -24.44 3.28
C ASN A 254 -9.06 -23.19 4.02
N ILE A 255 -8.17 -22.42 3.40
CA ILE A 255 -7.61 -21.16 3.93
C ILE A 255 -7.66 -20.07 2.85
N PRO A 256 -8.86 -19.68 2.37
CA PRO A 256 -8.99 -18.84 1.18
C PRO A 256 -8.40 -17.43 1.31
N PHE A 257 -8.22 -16.91 2.53
CA PHE A 257 -7.64 -15.58 2.74
C PHE A 257 -6.16 -15.47 2.37
N LEU A 258 -5.44 -16.59 2.20
CA LEU A 258 -4.00 -16.57 1.92
C LEU A 258 -3.67 -16.03 0.53
N ARG A 259 -4.55 -16.19 -0.46
CA ARG A 259 -4.35 -15.68 -1.82
C ARG A 259 -2.94 -15.98 -2.39
N ASN A 260 -2.58 -17.25 -2.54
CA ASN A 260 -1.27 -17.71 -3.01
C ASN A 260 -0.10 -17.38 -2.05
N ASN A 261 -0.38 -17.40 -0.75
CA ASN A 261 0.60 -17.24 0.32
C ASN A 261 0.61 -18.46 1.25
N LEU A 262 0.88 -19.64 0.69
CA LEU A 262 1.12 -20.84 1.48
C LEU A 262 2.32 -21.58 0.93
N SER A 263 3.35 -21.77 1.76
CA SER A 263 4.57 -22.49 1.40
C SER A 263 4.71 -23.79 2.18
N TYR A 264 5.39 -24.78 1.62
CA TYR A 264 5.90 -25.92 2.38
C TYR A 264 7.17 -25.50 3.13
N PHE A 265 7.17 -25.67 4.44
CA PHE A 265 8.30 -25.32 5.30
C PHE A 265 9.27 -26.49 5.40
N VAL A 266 10.43 -26.38 4.75
CA VAL A 266 11.50 -27.38 4.80
C VAL A 266 12.36 -27.12 6.02
N THR A 267 12.27 -28.01 7.01
CA THR A 267 13.10 -28.00 8.21
C THR A 267 14.40 -28.78 7.99
N GLU A 268 15.35 -28.67 8.92
CA GLU A 268 16.55 -29.52 8.95
C GLU A 268 16.20 -31.03 8.89
N ARG A 269 15.02 -31.43 9.40
CA ARG A 269 14.56 -32.83 9.43
C ARG A 269 13.80 -33.29 8.19
N SER A 270 13.58 -32.40 7.22
CA SER A 270 12.87 -32.71 5.97
C SER A 270 13.70 -32.40 4.72
N GLU A 271 14.94 -31.95 4.89
CA GLU A 271 15.83 -31.56 3.80
C GLU A 271 16.15 -32.76 2.88
N ASP A 272 16.46 -33.93 3.44
CA ASP A 272 16.71 -35.16 2.67
C ASP A 272 15.52 -35.56 1.79
N GLU A 273 14.28 -35.45 2.31
CA GLU A 273 13.06 -35.73 1.53
C GLU A 273 12.84 -34.70 0.42
N TYR A 274 13.09 -33.42 0.71
CA TYR A 274 12.99 -32.34 -0.27
C TYR A 274 14.01 -32.53 -1.39
N GLU A 275 15.30 -32.74 -1.07
CA GLU A 275 16.38 -32.92 -2.05
C GLU A 275 16.13 -34.12 -2.97
N ARG A 276 15.58 -35.21 -2.42
CA ARG A 276 15.21 -36.39 -3.22
C ARG A 276 14.18 -36.06 -4.30
N ASP A 277 13.24 -35.17 -4.00
CA ASP A 277 12.10 -34.85 -4.87
C ASP A 277 12.21 -33.44 -5.49
N GLN A 278 13.41 -32.81 -5.47
CA GLN A 278 13.64 -31.42 -5.86
C GLN A 278 13.08 -31.06 -7.25
N ASP A 279 13.36 -31.89 -8.27
CA ASP A 279 12.85 -31.68 -9.64
C ASP A 279 11.31 -31.60 -9.70
N LEU A 280 10.62 -32.32 -8.79
CA LEU A 280 9.16 -32.28 -8.71
C LEU A 280 8.68 -30.97 -8.09
N TYR A 281 9.34 -30.47 -7.05
CA TYR A 281 9.04 -29.16 -6.47
C TYR A 281 9.23 -28.04 -7.50
N GLU A 282 10.38 -28.00 -8.19
CA GLU A 282 10.72 -26.99 -9.20
C GLU A 282 9.76 -26.97 -10.40
N SER A 283 9.14 -28.11 -10.72
CA SER A 283 8.14 -28.23 -11.80
C SER A 283 6.70 -28.06 -11.33
N SER A 284 6.48 -27.80 -10.04
CA SER A 284 5.17 -27.67 -9.42
C SER A 284 4.85 -26.23 -9.02
N ARG A 285 3.62 -26.01 -8.57
CA ARG A 285 3.18 -24.75 -7.94
C ARG A 285 3.39 -24.70 -6.42
N VAL A 286 4.01 -25.73 -5.83
CA VAL A 286 4.23 -25.79 -4.37
C VAL A 286 5.38 -24.86 -4.02
N ALA A 287 5.06 -23.70 -3.45
CA ALA A 287 6.04 -22.78 -2.90
C ALA A 287 6.81 -23.42 -1.74
N VAL A 288 8.10 -23.13 -1.59
CA VAL A 288 8.97 -23.73 -0.56
C VAL A 288 9.64 -22.62 0.24
N LEU A 289 9.68 -22.78 1.57
CA LEU A 289 10.39 -21.91 2.49
C LEU A 289 11.34 -22.75 3.34
N PHE A 290 12.63 -22.46 3.32
CA PHE A 290 13.60 -23.19 4.14
C PHE A 290 13.71 -22.59 5.54
N GLU A 291 13.88 -23.47 6.53
CA GLU A 291 14.26 -23.08 7.89
C GLU A 291 15.54 -22.24 7.86
N ALA A 292 16.53 -22.61 7.05
CA ALA A 292 17.74 -21.83 6.86
C ALA A 292 17.47 -20.40 6.35
N ASP A 293 16.48 -20.16 5.49
CA ASP A 293 16.16 -18.80 5.01
C ASP A 293 15.46 -17.95 6.08
N VAL A 294 14.78 -18.62 7.02
CA VAL A 294 14.11 -17.98 8.16
C VAL A 294 15.07 -17.70 9.30
N PHE A 295 16.12 -18.53 9.46
CA PHE A 295 17.14 -18.41 10.52
C PHE A 295 18.48 -17.86 10.05
N ALA A 296 18.71 -17.73 8.74
CA ALA A 296 19.88 -17.08 8.20
C ALA A 296 19.90 -15.67 8.77
N GLU A 297 21.03 -15.32 9.38
CA GLU A 297 21.38 -13.93 9.60
C GLU A 297 21.34 -13.26 8.23
N ILE A 298 20.22 -12.60 7.91
CA ILE A 298 20.10 -11.82 6.69
C ILE A 298 21.28 -10.84 6.74
N ASP A 299 22.22 -10.97 5.81
CA ASP A 299 23.36 -10.06 5.68
C ASP A 299 23.04 -8.91 4.72
N TYR A 300 22.08 -9.16 3.84
CA TYR A 300 21.63 -8.25 2.83
C TYR A 300 20.14 -8.44 2.56
N TRP A 301 19.41 -7.34 2.43
CA TRP A 301 18.06 -7.34 1.91
C TRP A 301 17.86 -6.12 1.01
N GLY A 302 17.70 -6.36 -0.29
CA GLY A 302 17.28 -5.33 -1.25
C GLY A 302 15.79 -5.02 -1.11
N LEU A 303 15.47 -3.92 -0.43
CA LEU A 303 14.10 -3.59 -0.04
C LEU A 303 13.37 -2.73 -1.10
N ASN A 304 14.10 -1.89 -1.82
CA ASN A 304 13.64 -1.20 -3.03
C ASN A 304 14.70 -1.25 -4.13
N ALA A 305 14.41 -1.98 -5.20
CA ALA A 305 15.31 -2.11 -6.34
C ALA A 305 15.29 -0.82 -7.18
N ALA A 306 16.34 -0.02 -7.04
CA ALA A 306 16.51 1.24 -7.76
C ALA A 306 18.01 1.58 -7.81
N GLU A 307 18.34 2.68 -8.47
CA GLU A 307 19.70 3.24 -8.47
C GLU A 307 19.66 4.74 -8.25
N GLY A 308 20.71 5.29 -7.66
CA GLY A 308 20.80 6.69 -7.32
C GLY A 308 22.24 7.15 -7.18
N TYR A 309 22.45 8.44 -7.44
CA TYR A 309 23.70 9.14 -7.17
C TYR A 309 23.49 10.13 -6.02
N GLY A 310 24.45 10.23 -5.11
CA GLY A 310 24.34 11.15 -3.98
C GLY A 310 25.58 11.17 -3.09
N PHE A 311 25.52 11.90 -1.99
CA PHE A 311 26.59 11.97 -0.98
C PHE A 311 26.35 10.95 0.12
N PHE A 312 27.27 10.00 0.30
CA PHE A 312 27.13 8.98 1.31
C PHE A 312 27.44 9.52 2.70
N ARG A 313 26.45 9.50 3.60
CA ARG A 313 26.56 10.07 4.95
C ARG A 313 25.96 9.14 6.00
N GLN A 314 26.66 9.03 7.12
CA GLN A 314 26.07 8.55 8.37
C GLN A 314 25.48 9.76 9.11
N ILE A 315 24.22 9.69 9.48
CA ILE A 315 23.52 10.78 10.16
C ILE A 315 23.43 10.52 11.66
N GLY A 316 23.77 11.53 12.45
CA GLY A 316 23.55 11.53 13.90
C GLY A 316 22.14 12.00 14.28
N PRO A 317 21.71 11.82 15.54
CA PRO A 317 20.33 12.07 15.99
C PRO A 317 19.81 13.52 15.79
N ASP A 318 20.72 14.50 15.64
CA ASP A 318 20.37 15.92 15.46
C ASP A 318 20.65 16.45 14.03
N GLU A 319 21.14 15.61 13.11
CA GLU A 319 21.38 16.02 11.71
C GLU A 319 20.18 15.68 10.82
N LEU A 320 19.78 16.64 9.99
CA LEU A 320 18.65 16.45 9.05
C LEU A 320 19.19 16.21 7.63
N PRO A 321 18.78 15.11 6.99
CA PRO A 321 19.24 14.76 5.65
C PRO A 321 18.78 15.72 4.55
N GLY A 322 19.54 15.78 3.46
CA GLY A 322 19.18 16.47 2.22
C GLY A 322 18.79 15.53 1.07
N PRO A 323 18.11 16.06 0.02
CA PRO A 323 17.60 15.29 -1.12
C PRO A 323 18.67 14.63 -1.99
N ARG A 324 19.93 15.06 -1.85
CA ARG A 324 21.09 14.51 -2.56
C ARG A 324 21.92 13.55 -1.71
N ASP A 325 21.49 13.23 -0.50
CA ASP A 325 22.25 12.36 0.40
C ASP A 325 21.84 10.90 0.22
N ILE A 326 22.81 9.99 0.22
CA ILE A 326 22.60 8.55 0.39
C ILE A 326 22.91 8.25 1.85
N LEU A 327 21.94 7.75 2.60
CA LEU A 327 22.02 7.71 4.05
C LEU A 327 22.33 6.33 4.58
N LEU A 328 23.25 6.28 5.54
CA LEU A 328 23.43 5.15 6.43
C LEU A 328 22.72 5.43 7.76
N TYR A 329 21.74 4.61 8.08
CA TYR A 329 21.03 4.62 9.35
C TYR A 329 21.38 3.40 10.20
N GLU A 330 21.68 3.66 11.48
CA GLU A 330 21.88 2.59 12.49
C GLU A 330 20.58 2.26 13.26
N SER A 331 19.53 3.04 13.07
CA SER A 331 18.18 2.83 13.58
C SER A 331 17.15 3.31 12.54
N LEU A 332 15.95 2.71 12.52
CA LEU A 332 14.91 3.07 11.55
C LEU A 332 14.31 4.46 11.86
N PRO A 333 14.44 5.45 10.96
CA PRO A 333 13.69 6.70 11.10
C PRO A 333 12.24 6.44 10.66
N ASN A 334 11.28 6.73 11.50
CA ASN A 334 9.87 6.61 11.17
C ASN A 334 9.34 7.81 10.34
N ASP A 335 10.16 8.82 10.02
CA ASP A 335 9.92 9.84 8.97
C ASP A 335 11.19 10.02 8.16
N LEU A 336 11.10 9.81 6.85
CA LEU A 336 12.25 9.89 5.95
C LEU A 336 12.09 11.09 5.01
N PRO A 337 12.88 12.16 5.14
CA PRO A 337 12.89 13.22 4.13
C PRO A 337 13.33 12.65 2.78
N ARG A 338 13.06 13.37 1.68
CA ARG A 338 13.55 12.95 0.36
C ARG A 338 15.07 12.85 0.41
N VAL A 339 15.60 11.76 -0.13
CA VAL A 339 17.02 11.37 -0.12
C VAL A 339 17.33 10.70 -1.46
N ALA A 340 18.61 10.50 -1.77
CA ALA A 340 19.08 9.85 -2.97
C ALA A 340 19.24 8.32 -2.84
N GLY A 341 19.18 7.81 -1.61
CA GLY A 341 19.30 6.39 -1.30
C GLY A 341 19.36 6.12 0.20
N ILE A 342 19.07 4.89 0.59
CA ILE A 342 18.94 4.47 1.99
C ILE A 342 19.66 3.14 2.20
N MET A 343 20.49 3.10 3.23
CA MET A 343 21.19 1.92 3.71
C MET A 343 20.95 1.81 5.21
N THR A 344 20.52 0.64 5.70
CA THR A 344 20.30 0.44 7.14
C THR A 344 21.10 -0.73 7.70
N SER A 345 21.59 -0.59 8.92
CA SER A 345 22.25 -1.68 9.66
C SER A 345 21.29 -2.51 10.52
N VAL A 346 20.03 -2.13 10.55
CA VAL A 346 18.93 -2.86 11.20
C VAL A 346 17.97 -3.38 10.14
N LEU A 347 17.49 -4.60 10.35
CA LEU A 347 16.51 -5.22 9.46
C LEU A 347 15.28 -4.32 9.37
N GLN A 348 14.97 -3.90 8.15
CA GLN A 348 13.72 -3.21 7.88
C GLN A 348 12.72 -4.23 7.35
N THR A 349 11.46 -4.05 7.69
CA THR A 349 10.40 -4.73 6.96
C THR A 349 10.27 -4.07 5.57
N PRO A 350 9.96 -4.84 4.50
CA PRO A 350 9.62 -4.30 3.16
C PRO A 350 8.47 -3.30 3.17
N LEU A 351 7.73 -3.28 4.27
CA LEU A 351 6.55 -2.47 4.52
C LEU A 351 6.83 -1.36 5.54
N SER A 352 8.06 -1.25 6.04
CA SER A 352 8.47 -0.12 6.85
C SER A 352 8.17 1.17 6.11
N HIS A 353 7.68 2.18 6.82
CA HIS A 353 7.40 3.49 6.24
C HIS A 353 8.63 4.08 5.52
N VAL A 354 9.84 3.72 5.96
CA VAL A 354 11.10 3.98 5.24
C VAL A 354 11.12 3.33 3.86
N ASN A 355 10.83 2.03 3.75
CA ASN A 355 10.85 1.34 2.47
C ASN A 355 9.68 1.74 1.56
N LEU A 356 8.49 2.00 2.11
CA LEU A 356 7.40 2.57 1.34
C LEU A 356 7.80 3.91 0.73
N ARG A 357 8.44 4.78 1.50
CA ARG A 357 8.96 6.06 0.99
C ARG A 357 10.07 5.87 -0.03
N ALA A 358 10.91 4.86 0.14
CA ALA A 358 11.92 4.52 -0.86
C ALA A 358 11.27 4.15 -2.20
N LYS A 359 10.23 3.31 -2.17
CA LYS A 359 9.41 2.95 -3.34
C LYS A 359 8.71 4.18 -3.94
N GLN A 360 8.05 4.99 -3.10
CA GLN A 360 7.36 6.22 -3.51
C GLN A 360 8.30 7.19 -4.25
N ASN A 361 9.53 7.36 -3.76
CA ASN A 361 10.52 8.26 -4.35
C ASN A 361 11.38 7.62 -5.44
N ASN A 362 11.20 6.32 -5.72
CA ASN A 362 12.04 5.53 -6.62
C ASN A 362 13.55 5.62 -6.28
N VAL A 363 13.91 5.45 -5.00
CA VAL A 363 15.30 5.54 -4.52
C VAL A 363 15.80 4.20 -3.97
N PRO A 364 17.08 3.84 -4.18
CA PRO A 364 17.63 2.57 -3.71
C PRO A 364 17.51 2.45 -2.19
N ASN A 365 16.96 1.34 -1.71
CA ASN A 365 16.88 1.05 -0.28
C ASN A 365 17.26 -0.39 0.04
N ALA A 366 18.21 -0.58 0.95
CA ALA A 366 18.61 -1.91 1.39
C ALA A 366 19.02 -1.94 2.87
N PHE A 367 18.73 -3.07 3.50
CA PHE A 367 19.40 -3.46 4.73
C PHE A 367 20.71 -4.17 4.39
N ILE A 368 21.78 -3.81 5.10
CA ILE A 368 23.10 -4.42 5.04
C ILE A 368 23.59 -4.61 6.47
N ARG A 369 23.94 -5.83 6.87
CA ARG A 369 24.49 -6.10 8.21
C ARG A 369 25.85 -5.43 8.37
N ASN A 370 26.04 -4.74 9.50
CA ASN A 370 27.28 -4.08 9.90
C ASN A 370 28.03 -3.38 8.74
N PRO A 371 27.40 -2.42 8.04
CA PRO A 371 27.93 -1.89 6.79
C PRO A 371 29.28 -1.18 6.96
N LEU A 372 29.56 -0.61 8.14
CA LEU A 372 30.84 0.04 8.43
C LEU A 372 31.98 -0.94 8.77
N GLU A 373 31.68 -2.22 8.99
CA GLU A 373 32.71 -3.28 9.10
C GLU A 373 33.16 -3.78 7.71
N ILE A 374 32.44 -3.40 6.64
CA ILE A 374 32.75 -3.75 5.25
C ILE A 374 33.65 -2.66 4.66
N ASP A 375 34.93 -2.97 4.41
CA ASP A 375 35.93 -2.02 3.90
C ASP A 375 35.49 -1.27 2.62
N SER A 376 34.78 -1.95 1.71
CA SER A 376 34.29 -1.36 0.47
C SER A 376 33.16 -0.34 0.66
N ILE A 377 32.47 -0.35 1.81
CA ILE A 377 31.46 0.66 2.18
C ILE A 377 32.11 1.76 3.02
N ALA A 378 32.86 1.37 4.06
CA ALA A 378 33.44 2.31 5.02
C ALA A 378 34.37 3.35 4.36
N THR A 379 35.11 2.96 3.32
CA THR A 379 36.02 3.85 2.59
C THR A 379 35.32 4.92 1.74
N LEU A 380 34.02 4.76 1.46
CA LEU A 380 33.22 5.69 0.66
C LEU A 380 32.44 6.71 1.51
N LEU A 381 32.48 6.58 2.83
CA LEU A 381 31.77 7.47 3.76
C LEU A 381 32.24 8.92 3.60
N ASN A 382 31.28 9.85 3.64
CA ASN A 382 31.47 11.29 3.43
C ASN A 382 31.92 11.69 2.01
N GLY A 383 31.68 10.84 1.01
CA GLY A 383 31.99 11.09 -0.40
C GLY A 383 30.80 10.95 -1.34
N PRO A 384 30.90 11.45 -2.58
CA PRO A 384 29.93 11.17 -3.64
C PRO A 384 29.99 9.71 -4.07
N VAL A 385 28.84 9.05 -4.15
CA VAL A 385 28.71 7.64 -4.51
C VAL A 385 27.58 7.41 -5.51
N TYR A 386 27.70 6.29 -6.21
CA TYR A 386 26.61 5.63 -6.90
C TYR A 386 26.17 4.44 -6.06
N PHE A 387 24.87 4.31 -5.82
CA PHE A 387 24.28 3.20 -5.08
C PHE A 387 23.16 2.57 -5.90
N LYS A 388 23.26 1.26 -6.14
CA LYS A 388 22.25 0.46 -6.80
C LYS A 388 21.87 -0.70 -5.92
N VAL A 389 20.58 -0.94 -5.82
CA VAL A 389 19.98 -2.05 -5.09
C VAL A 389 19.27 -2.95 -6.08
N ALA A 390 19.51 -4.24 -5.98
CA ALA A 390 18.72 -5.30 -6.61
C ALA A 390 18.20 -6.23 -5.50
N VAL A 391 17.33 -7.19 -5.85
CA VAL A 391 16.69 -8.06 -4.85
C VAL A 391 17.73 -8.86 -4.03
N ASP A 392 18.79 -9.33 -4.68
CA ASP A 392 19.78 -10.26 -4.15
C ASP A 392 21.19 -9.67 -3.96
N ARG A 393 21.43 -8.43 -4.42
CA ARG A 393 22.75 -7.77 -4.37
C ARG A 393 22.66 -6.26 -4.42
N TYR A 394 23.73 -5.59 -4.00
CA TYR A 394 23.91 -4.16 -4.19
C TYR A 394 25.21 -3.84 -4.95
N GLU A 395 25.26 -2.66 -5.53
CA GLU A 395 26.49 -2.03 -6.04
C GLU A 395 26.67 -0.69 -5.34
N LEU A 396 27.82 -0.48 -4.73
CA LEU A 396 28.23 0.79 -4.16
C LEU A 396 29.63 1.13 -4.68
N ARG A 397 29.78 2.30 -5.30
CA ARG A 397 31.07 2.79 -5.81
C ARG A 397 31.21 4.28 -5.64
N ALA A 398 32.44 4.77 -5.66
CA ALA A 398 32.70 6.20 -5.78
C ALA A 398 32.10 6.78 -7.08
N ALA A 399 31.55 7.98 -7.00
CA ALA A 399 31.08 8.77 -8.13
C ALA A 399 31.81 10.11 -8.19
N THR A 400 31.81 10.74 -9.36
CA THR A 400 32.25 12.12 -9.53
C THR A 400 31.12 13.09 -9.19
N LEU A 401 31.46 14.33 -8.83
CA LEU A 401 30.46 15.38 -8.63
C LEU A 401 29.65 15.64 -9.92
N ASP A 402 30.27 15.49 -11.09
CA ASP A 402 29.61 15.67 -12.38
C ASP A 402 28.55 14.58 -12.63
N GLU A 403 28.84 13.31 -12.30
CA GLU A 403 27.85 12.23 -12.37
C GLU A 403 26.64 12.51 -11.47
N VAL A 404 26.89 12.92 -10.22
CA VAL A 404 25.82 13.28 -9.28
C VAL A 404 24.99 14.44 -9.84
N ASN A 405 25.62 15.49 -10.35
CA ASN A 405 24.91 16.64 -10.90
C ASN A 405 24.08 16.29 -12.14
N ASN A 406 24.64 15.56 -13.10
CA ASN A 406 23.92 15.14 -14.31
C ASN A 406 22.69 14.29 -13.98
N TRP A 407 22.81 13.36 -13.02
CA TRP A 407 21.68 12.53 -12.57
C TRP A 407 20.50 13.37 -12.08
N PHE A 408 20.77 14.37 -11.24
CA PHE A 408 19.71 15.25 -10.73
C PHE A 408 19.21 16.24 -11.78
N ASP A 409 20.04 16.67 -12.72
CA ASP A 409 19.62 17.56 -13.81
C ASP A 409 18.68 16.86 -14.80
N ASP A 410 18.89 15.57 -15.09
CA ASP A 410 18.02 14.77 -15.97
C ASP A 410 16.64 14.50 -15.34
N GLN A 411 16.55 14.42 -14.01
CA GLN A 411 15.30 14.19 -13.28
C GLN A 411 14.57 15.48 -12.87
N ARG A 412 15.19 16.63 -13.12
CA ARG A 412 14.63 17.93 -12.78
C ARG A 412 13.44 18.23 -13.71
N PRO A 413 12.26 18.61 -13.19
CA PRO A 413 11.17 19.10 -14.04
C PRO A 413 11.71 20.19 -14.98
N THR A 414 11.34 20.17 -16.27
CA THR A 414 11.85 21.16 -17.23
C THR A 414 11.11 22.50 -17.13
N GLU A 415 9.83 22.46 -16.77
CA GLU A 415 8.97 23.64 -16.67
C GLU A 415 9.00 24.24 -15.26
N PRO A 416 9.00 25.59 -15.13
CA PRO A 416 8.77 26.26 -13.86
C PRO A 416 7.38 25.94 -13.30
N GLN A 417 7.29 25.84 -11.98
CA GLN A 417 6.02 25.69 -11.27
C GLN A 417 5.69 26.98 -10.51
N THR A 418 4.44 27.45 -10.66
CA THR A 418 3.95 28.63 -9.95
C THR A 418 2.87 28.18 -8.97
N PRO A 419 3.15 28.14 -7.66
CA PRO A 419 2.15 27.76 -6.68
C PRO A 419 0.99 28.77 -6.65
N PRO A 420 -0.24 28.32 -6.37
CA PRO A 420 -1.39 29.21 -6.25
C PRO A 420 -1.12 30.23 -5.12
N LEU A 421 -1.40 31.50 -5.38
CA LEU A 421 -1.17 32.56 -4.40
C LEU A 421 -2.29 33.57 -4.47
N ASN A 422 -3.10 33.62 -3.41
CA ASN A 422 -4.18 34.57 -3.25
C ASN A 422 -3.91 35.48 -2.04
N LEU A 423 -3.59 36.72 -2.35
CA LEU A 423 -3.28 37.75 -1.34
C LEU A 423 -4.51 38.58 -0.94
N SER A 424 -5.72 38.27 -1.43
CA SER A 424 -6.94 39.01 -1.05
C SER A 424 -7.45 38.67 0.35
N TYR A 425 -6.94 37.58 0.94
CA TYR A 425 -7.24 37.21 2.32
C TYR A 425 -6.33 38.00 3.27
N GLU A 426 -6.82 39.15 3.74
CA GLU A 426 -6.03 40.11 4.53
C GLU A 426 -6.18 39.93 6.06
N GLU A 427 -7.05 39.02 6.52
CA GLU A 427 -7.36 38.84 7.94
C GLU A 427 -6.94 37.46 8.46
N ILE A 428 -6.56 37.41 9.75
CA ILE A 428 -6.39 36.15 10.47
C ILE A 428 -7.79 35.61 10.80
N LEU A 429 -8.08 34.38 10.39
CA LEU A 429 -9.40 33.78 10.55
C LEU A 429 -9.37 32.65 11.57
N PRO A 430 -10.39 32.52 12.44
CA PRO A 430 -10.64 31.29 13.19
C PRO A 430 -10.79 30.10 12.24
N LEU A 431 -10.42 28.89 12.68
CA LEU A 431 -10.59 27.69 11.84
C LEU A 431 -12.04 27.42 11.43
N ASP A 432 -13.03 27.85 12.24
CA ASP A 432 -14.46 27.70 11.92
C ASP A 432 -14.92 28.59 10.74
N GLU A 433 -14.13 29.58 10.36
CA GLU A 433 -14.43 30.50 9.25
C GLU A 433 -13.63 30.17 7.98
N LEU A 434 -12.75 29.17 8.03
CA LEU A 434 -11.94 28.73 6.90
C LEU A 434 -12.63 27.59 6.13
N GLU A 435 -12.71 27.76 4.81
CA GLU A 435 -13.27 26.76 3.90
C GLU A 435 -12.16 26.00 3.15
N PHE A 436 -12.45 24.79 2.67
CA PHE A 436 -11.52 23.95 1.91
C PHE A 436 -10.85 24.69 0.74
N GLY A 437 -11.65 25.48 0.00
CA GLY A 437 -11.20 26.23 -1.18
C GLY A 437 -10.23 27.39 -0.90
N MET A 438 -10.04 27.80 0.36
CA MET A 438 -9.14 28.90 0.74
C MET A 438 -7.66 28.47 0.82
N PHE A 439 -7.31 27.29 0.30
CA PHE A 439 -5.96 26.74 0.35
C PHE A 439 -4.93 27.61 -0.39
N ASP A 440 -5.39 28.37 -1.39
CA ASP A 440 -4.61 29.35 -2.15
C ASP A 440 -4.25 30.61 -1.33
N GLY A 441 -4.87 30.81 -0.16
CA GLY A 441 -4.59 31.89 0.81
C GLY A 441 -3.99 31.44 2.14
N PHE A 442 -4.27 30.21 2.59
CA PHE A 442 -3.87 29.69 3.90
C PHE A 442 -3.05 28.38 3.86
N GLY A 443 -2.91 27.75 2.68
CA GLY A 443 -2.26 26.45 2.47
C GLY A 443 -3.14 25.26 2.88
N ALA A 444 -2.93 24.10 2.21
CA ALA A 444 -3.84 22.96 2.36
C ALA A 444 -3.79 22.33 3.76
N LYS A 445 -2.66 22.40 4.46
CA LYS A 445 -2.59 21.90 5.85
C LYS A 445 -3.56 22.65 6.76
N CYS A 446 -3.60 23.97 6.64
CA CYS A 446 -4.52 24.80 7.42
C CYS A 446 -5.98 24.53 7.02
N THR A 447 -6.28 24.51 5.73
CA THR A 447 -7.67 24.33 5.26
C THR A 447 -8.19 22.91 5.46
N ASN A 448 -7.37 21.87 5.35
CA ASN A 448 -7.79 20.50 5.67
C ASN A 448 -8.17 20.36 7.15
N VAL A 449 -7.36 20.93 8.06
CA VAL A 449 -7.68 20.92 9.51
C VAL A 449 -8.94 21.71 9.79
N ALA A 450 -9.11 22.89 9.17
CA ALA A 450 -10.34 23.67 9.28
C ALA A 450 -11.56 22.90 8.76
N THR A 451 -11.44 22.28 7.59
CA THR A 451 -12.53 21.55 6.93
C THR A 451 -12.99 20.35 7.77
N MET A 452 -12.08 19.62 8.41
CA MET A 452 -12.47 18.51 9.31
C MET A 452 -13.37 18.95 10.46
N ARG A 453 -13.39 20.23 10.85
CA ARG A 453 -14.30 20.74 11.88
C ARG A 453 -15.76 20.72 11.43
N THR A 454 -16.03 20.69 10.13
CA THR A 454 -17.39 20.58 9.58
C THR A 454 -17.90 19.15 9.48
N PHE A 455 -17.06 18.14 9.77
CA PHE A 455 -17.39 16.71 9.62
C PHE A 455 -18.25 16.15 10.76
N GLY A 456 -18.71 17.00 11.70
CA GLY A 456 -19.62 16.59 12.77
C GLY A 456 -18.96 15.80 13.91
N PHE A 457 -17.63 15.86 14.03
CA PHE A 457 -16.92 15.24 15.15
C PHE A 457 -17.25 15.89 16.50
N PRO A 458 -17.13 15.14 17.61
CA PRO A 458 -17.26 15.72 18.95
C PRO A 458 -16.33 16.92 19.18
N GLU A 459 -16.77 17.87 20.00
CA GLU A 459 -16.00 19.07 20.33
C GLU A 459 -14.60 18.71 20.87
N GLY A 460 -13.57 19.34 20.29
CA GLY A 460 -12.18 19.11 20.64
C GLY A 460 -11.51 17.89 20.00
N THR A 461 -12.21 17.14 19.14
CA THR A 461 -11.58 16.11 18.28
C THR A 461 -10.59 16.76 17.33
N ILE A 462 -11.04 17.80 16.63
CA ILE A 462 -10.19 18.68 15.82
C ILE A 462 -9.86 19.90 16.68
N PRO A 463 -8.59 20.34 16.75
CA PRO A 463 -8.22 21.47 17.58
C PRO A 463 -8.90 22.76 17.12
N ASP A 464 -9.20 23.64 18.08
CA ASP A 464 -9.49 25.05 17.79
C ASP A 464 -8.22 25.77 17.35
N GLY A 465 -8.37 26.89 16.66
CA GLY A 465 -7.22 27.66 16.23
C GLY A 465 -7.54 28.77 15.25
N PHE A 466 -6.49 29.22 14.58
CA PHE A 466 -6.53 30.28 13.59
C PHE A 466 -5.59 29.98 12.42
N GLY A 467 -5.96 30.44 11.23
CA GLY A 467 -5.09 30.53 10.07
C GLY A 467 -4.54 31.96 9.91
N VAL A 468 -3.23 32.09 9.74
CA VAL A 468 -2.57 33.33 9.31
C VAL A 468 -2.34 33.23 7.79
N PRO A 469 -2.90 34.13 6.96
CA PRO A 469 -2.85 33.99 5.51
C PRO A 469 -1.49 34.39 4.92
N PHE A 470 -1.27 34.00 3.67
CA PHE A 470 -0.08 34.35 2.88
C PHE A 470 0.15 35.87 2.77
N TYR A 471 -0.91 36.67 2.84
CA TYR A 471 -0.84 38.12 2.88
C TYR A 471 0.11 38.64 3.97
N PHE A 472 0.07 38.07 5.19
CA PHE A 472 0.93 38.49 6.29
C PHE A 472 2.41 38.21 6.01
N TYR A 473 2.72 37.04 5.44
CA TYR A 473 4.08 36.70 5.04
C TYR A 473 4.58 37.66 3.96
N HIS A 474 3.76 37.86 2.92
CA HIS A 474 4.13 38.69 1.78
C HIS A 474 4.38 40.15 2.19
N GLU A 475 3.49 40.75 2.98
CA GLU A 475 3.66 42.13 3.45
C GLU A 475 4.82 42.27 4.46
N PHE A 476 5.10 41.25 5.28
CA PHE A 476 6.25 41.26 6.18
C PHE A 476 7.58 41.24 5.40
N MET A 477 7.65 40.42 4.35
CA MET A 477 8.82 40.36 3.47
C MET A 477 9.02 41.67 2.71
N ARG A 478 7.95 42.30 2.23
CA ARG A 478 8.02 43.62 1.57
C ARG A 478 8.42 44.75 2.51
N PHE A 479 7.85 44.79 3.71
CA PHE A 479 8.15 45.84 4.69
C PHE A 479 9.63 45.92 5.06
N ASN A 480 10.34 44.77 4.99
CA ASN A 480 11.75 44.65 5.35
C ASN A 480 12.69 44.58 4.12
N ASP A 481 12.19 44.83 2.89
CA ASP A 481 12.95 44.70 1.63
C ASP A 481 13.59 43.31 1.44
N PHE A 482 12.99 42.26 2.02
CA PHE A 482 13.57 40.91 2.00
C PHE A 482 13.44 40.22 0.64
N PHE A 483 12.51 40.64 -0.22
CA PHE A 483 12.44 40.10 -1.58
C PHE A 483 13.62 40.59 -2.43
N GLU A 484 13.99 41.87 -2.32
CA GLU A 484 15.14 42.47 -2.99
C GLU A 484 16.45 41.87 -2.48
N GLU A 485 16.53 41.65 -1.17
CA GLU A 485 17.65 40.99 -0.54
C GLU A 485 17.79 39.54 -1.00
N ALA A 486 16.69 38.78 -1.05
CA ALA A 486 16.67 37.43 -1.57
C ALA A 486 17.13 37.40 -3.03
N ALA A 487 16.61 38.28 -3.88
CA ALA A 487 17.03 38.40 -5.28
C ALA A 487 18.54 38.61 -5.41
N THR A 488 19.12 39.48 -4.58
CA THR A 488 20.58 39.70 -4.54
C THR A 488 21.35 38.43 -4.15
N ILE A 489 20.85 37.67 -3.16
CA ILE A 489 21.47 36.40 -2.73
C ILE A 489 21.40 35.36 -3.86
N LEU A 490 20.26 35.26 -4.54
CA LEU A 490 19.99 34.30 -5.61
C LEU A 490 20.80 34.58 -6.89
N GLU A 491 21.13 35.84 -7.17
CA GLU A 491 21.97 36.24 -8.31
C GLU A 491 23.48 35.99 -8.09
N ASP A 492 23.91 35.84 -6.84
CA ASP A 492 25.32 35.63 -6.48
C ASP A 492 25.85 34.30 -7.04
N ALA A 493 26.95 34.37 -7.81
CA ALA A 493 27.55 33.20 -8.46
C ALA A 493 28.12 32.18 -7.46
N ASP A 494 28.65 32.62 -6.32
CA ASP A 494 29.16 31.73 -5.28
C ASP A 494 27.99 31.03 -4.58
N PHE A 495 26.87 31.72 -4.36
CA PHE A 495 25.65 31.11 -3.81
C PHE A 495 25.10 29.99 -4.71
N ARG A 496 25.06 30.24 -6.03
CA ARG A 496 24.55 29.28 -7.01
C ARG A 496 25.44 28.05 -7.12
N ASN A 497 26.76 28.23 -7.09
CA ASN A 497 27.71 27.16 -7.41
C ASN A 497 28.32 26.47 -6.17
N ASN A 498 28.17 27.03 -4.97
CA ASN A 498 28.77 26.47 -3.75
C ASN A 498 27.72 26.25 -2.65
N ARG A 499 27.43 24.99 -2.36
CA ARG A 499 26.45 24.60 -1.33
C ARG A 499 26.81 25.10 0.08
N ALA A 500 28.10 25.13 0.45
CA ALA A 500 28.50 25.62 1.77
C ALA A 500 28.25 27.14 1.90
N VAL A 501 28.54 27.90 0.84
CA VAL A 501 28.19 29.33 0.78
C VAL A 501 26.68 29.51 0.81
N ARG A 502 25.94 28.72 0.05
CA ARG A 502 24.47 28.71 0.06
C ARG A 502 23.90 28.49 1.45
N GLU A 503 24.38 27.49 2.16
CA GLU A 503 23.97 27.19 3.54
C GLU A 503 24.24 28.36 4.48
N GLU A 504 25.46 28.94 4.42
CA GLU A 504 25.84 30.08 5.25
C GLU A 504 24.95 31.31 4.97
N ARG A 505 24.74 31.63 3.68
CA ARG A 505 23.94 32.78 3.24
C ARG A 505 22.47 32.61 3.62
N LEU A 506 21.88 31.44 3.40
CA LEU A 506 20.50 31.15 3.84
C LEU A 506 20.38 31.17 5.35
N LYS A 507 21.38 30.67 6.10
CA LYS A 507 21.40 30.76 7.57
C LYS A 507 21.45 32.21 8.04
N ALA A 508 22.26 33.06 7.40
CA ALA A 508 22.32 34.48 7.70
C ALA A 508 21.00 35.19 7.34
N PHE A 509 20.40 34.87 6.19
CA PHE A 509 19.11 35.42 5.77
C PHE A 509 17.99 35.07 6.75
N ARG A 510 17.88 33.79 7.13
CA ARG A 510 16.95 33.33 8.17
C ARG A 510 17.15 34.04 9.50
N ARG A 511 18.39 34.38 9.87
CA ARG A 511 18.65 35.17 11.09
C ARG A 511 18.06 36.57 10.96
N ARG A 512 18.25 37.25 9.82
CA ARG A 512 17.65 38.56 9.56
C ARG A 512 16.12 38.52 9.61
N ILE A 513 15.49 37.52 8.97
CA ILE A 513 14.03 37.32 9.02
C ILE A 513 13.54 37.22 10.47
N LYS A 514 14.22 36.46 11.32
CA LYS A 514 13.85 36.31 12.74
C LYS A 514 14.04 37.60 13.54
N ASP A 515 15.07 38.37 13.25
CA ASP A 515 15.42 39.59 13.99
C ASP A 515 14.66 40.83 13.48
N ALA A 516 13.99 40.75 12.31
CA ALA A 516 13.34 41.87 11.65
C ALA A 516 12.17 42.49 12.43
N GLU A 517 11.89 43.76 12.12
CA GLU A 517 10.70 44.45 12.60
C GLU A 517 9.46 43.99 11.84
N MET A 518 8.31 44.11 12.48
CA MET A 518 7.01 43.76 11.91
C MET A 518 6.11 44.99 12.05
N PRO A 519 5.32 45.34 11.02
CA PRO A 519 4.40 46.48 11.08
C PRO A 519 3.49 46.43 12.31
N ASP A 520 3.22 47.59 12.92
CA ASP A 520 2.39 47.69 14.13
C ASP A 520 1.02 47.00 13.95
N TRP A 521 0.39 47.18 12.78
CA TRP A 521 -0.90 46.54 12.49
C TRP A 521 -0.83 45.00 12.52
N MET A 522 0.28 44.40 12.09
CA MET A 522 0.45 42.94 12.16
C MET A 522 0.66 42.49 13.61
N LEU A 523 1.45 43.25 14.38
CA LEU A 523 1.66 42.97 15.80
C LEU A 523 0.33 43.00 16.54
N ASP A 524 -0.50 44.03 16.30
CA ASP A 524 -1.81 44.17 16.93
C ASP A 524 -2.74 42.99 16.59
N ARG A 525 -2.83 42.60 15.31
CA ARG A 525 -3.67 41.46 14.89
C ARG A 525 -3.16 40.12 15.41
N LEU A 526 -1.85 39.91 15.45
CA LEU A 526 -1.26 38.70 16.05
C LEU A 526 -1.45 38.67 17.57
N ALA A 527 -1.40 39.83 18.24
CA ALA A 527 -1.68 39.93 19.68
C ALA A 527 -3.16 39.64 19.97
N GLU A 528 -4.08 40.14 19.14
CA GLU A 528 -5.52 39.85 19.22
C GLU A 528 -5.78 38.34 19.07
N MET A 529 -5.23 37.72 18.02
CA MET A 529 -5.29 36.25 17.82
C MET A 529 -4.70 35.50 19.02
N HIS A 530 -3.53 35.90 19.51
CA HIS A 530 -2.88 35.23 20.64
C HIS A 530 -3.70 35.34 21.93
N ALA A 531 -4.33 36.49 22.18
CA ALA A 531 -5.17 36.73 23.35
C ALA A 531 -6.52 35.99 23.28
N ALA A 532 -6.94 35.52 22.10
CA ALA A 532 -8.14 34.70 21.94
C ALA A 532 -7.96 33.26 22.45
N PHE A 533 -6.72 32.77 22.56
CA PHE A 533 -6.45 31.49 23.22
C PHE A 533 -6.61 31.60 24.74
N PRO A 534 -7.00 30.53 25.44
CA PRO A 534 -7.08 30.53 26.89
C PRO A 534 -5.75 30.93 27.55
N ALA A 535 -5.82 31.75 28.60
CA ALA A 535 -4.63 32.22 29.30
C ALA A 535 -3.75 31.06 29.79
N GLY A 536 -2.45 31.12 29.48
CA GLY A 536 -1.47 30.08 29.83
C GLY A 536 -1.34 28.96 28.79
N THR A 537 -2.07 29.01 27.67
CA THR A 537 -1.94 28.06 26.57
C THR A 537 -0.62 28.26 25.82
N SER A 538 0.16 27.19 25.64
CA SER A 538 1.24 27.19 24.64
C SER A 538 0.62 27.05 23.25
N VAL A 539 1.00 27.89 22.28
CA VAL A 539 0.40 27.87 20.93
C VAL A 539 1.37 27.23 19.94
N ARG A 540 0.95 26.16 19.28
CA ARG A 540 1.69 25.53 18.18
C ARG A 540 1.39 26.28 16.87
N CYS A 541 2.42 26.85 16.27
CA CYS A 541 2.44 27.49 14.97
C CYS A 541 3.02 26.52 13.94
N ARG A 542 2.18 25.92 13.09
CA ARG A 542 2.59 24.97 12.03
C ARG A 542 2.67 25.68 10.68
N SER A 543 3.68 25.33 9.89
CA SER A 543 3.81 25.80 8.51
C SER A 543 2.70 25.22 7.62
N SER A 544 2.12 26.06 6.76
CA SER A 544 1.12 25.70 5.77
C SER A 544 1.42 26.46 4.49
N THR A 545 2.32 25.94 3.65
CA THR A 545 2.79 26.64 2.44
C THR A 545 1.87 26.41 1.25
N ASN A 546 1.95 27.28 0.23
CA ASN A 546 1.19 27.12 -1.02
C ASN A 546 1.81 26.14 -2.02
N ASN A 547 2.98 25.58 -1.72
CA ASN A 547 3.68 24.67 -2.61
C ASN A 547 3.74 23.23 -2.09
N GLU A 548 3.27 22.97 -0.85
CA GLU A 548 3.33 21.66 -0.19
C GLU A 548 2.63 20.53 -0.97
N ASP A 549 1.61 20.89 -1.77
CA ASP A 549 0.73 19.96 -2.49
C ASP A 549 0.81 20.13 -4.03
N LEU A 550 1.87 20.76 -4.53
CA LEU A 550 2.08 20.86 -5.97
C LEU A 550 2.31 19.46 -6.59
N PRO A 551 1.81 19.18 -7.80
CA PRO A 551 2.02 17.90 -8.46
C PRO A 551 3.51 17.51 -8.51
N GLY A 552 3.84 16.36 -7.91
CA GLY A 552 5.19 15.84 -7.85
C GLY A 552 6.12 16.52 -6.83
N PHE A 553 5.68 17.55 -6.11
CA PHE A 553 6.41 18.17 -5.01
C PHE A 553 5.89 17.65 -3.67
N ASN A 554 6.79 17.24 -2.78
CA ASN A 554 6.43 16.81 -1.43
C ASN A 554 7.07 17.76 -0.39
N GLY A 555 6.24 18.48 0.35
CA GLY A 555 6.70 19.41 1.39
C GLY A 555 7.04 18.79 2.75
N ALA A 556 6.92 17.47 2.92
CA ALA A 556 7.15 16.80 4.20
C ALA A 556 8.57 17.04 4.75
N GLY A 557 8.65 17.48 6.00
CA GLY A 557 9.92 17.75 6.69
C GLY A 557 10.70 18.98 6.19
N LEU A 558 10.22 19.71 5.17
CA LEU A 558 10.94 20.88 4.64
C LEU A 558 10.92 22.08 5.58
N TYR A 559 9.77 22.32 6.20
CA TYR A 559 9.49 23.52 6.99
C TYR A 559 9.43 23.22 8.49
N ASP A 560 9.65 24.25 9.30
CA ASP A 560 9.68 24.11 10.76
C ASP A 560 8.36 24.55 11.38
N SER A 561 7.87 23.79 12.35
CA SER A 561 6.81 24.22 13.27
C SER A 561 7.43 24.74 14.57
N LYS A 562 6.77 25.69 15.25
CA LYS A 562 7.24 26.26 16.51
C LYS A 562 6.13 26.33 17.55
N THR A 563 6.48 26.11 18.80
CA THR A 563 5.57 26.31 19.92
C THR A 563 5.94 27.63 20.60
N GLN A 564 4.98 28.54 20.70
CA GLN A 564 5.06 29.76 21.50
C GLN A 564 4.64 29.41 22.92
N HIS A 565 5.57 29.50 23.88
CA HIS A 565 5.23 29.30 25.29
C HIS A 565 4.76 30.62 25.94
N PRO A 566 3.92 30.55 27.00
CA PRO A 566 3.31 31.74 27.61
C PRO A 566 4.30 32.81 28.10
N ASP A 567 5.52 32.41 28.46
CA ASP A 567 6.58 33.27 29.00
C ASP A 567 7.50 33.86 27.93
N GLU A 568 7.30 33.50 26.66
CA GLU A 568 8.19 33.91 25.55
C GLU A 568 7.81 35.25 24.90
N GLY A 569 6.84 35.97 25.47
CA GLY A 569 6.42 37.30 25.01
C GLY A 569 5.52 37.25 23.78
N HIS A 570 5.75 38.16 22.82
CA HIS A 570 4.87 38.33 21.66
C HIS A 570 4.99 37.17 20.66
N ILE A 571 3.84 36.66 20.18
CA ILE A 571 3.77 35.48 19.29
C ILE A 571 4.49 35.66 17.93
N SER A 572 4.71 36.92 17.52
CA SER A 572 5.48 37.26 16.32
C SER A 572 6.88 36.64 16.31
N LYS A 573 7.47 36.34 17.48
CA LYS A 573 8.70 35.54 17.59
C LYS A 573 8.55 34.21 16.86
N SER A 574 7.53 33.43 17.20
CA SER A 574 7.27 32.10 16.62
C SER A 574 6.84 32.20 15.16
N ILE A 575 6.01 33.19 14.80
CA ILE A 575 5.60 33.42 13.40
C ILE A 575 6.81 33.71 12.50
N LYS A 576 7.72 34.60 12.92
CA LYS A 576 8.95 34.90 12.15
C LYS A 576 9.87 33.68 12.04
N GLN A 577 9.90 32.80 13.04
CA GLN A 577 10.65 31.55 12.96
C GLN A 577 10.06 30.60 11.92
N VAL A 578 8.73 30.50 11.83
CA VAL A 578 8.04 29.72 10.78
C VAL A 578 8.29 30.33 9.40
N TYR A 579 8.19 31.66 9.25
CA TYR A 579 8.51 32.37 8.00
C TYR A 579 9.96 32.12 7.54
N ALA A 580 10.91 32.16 8.47
CA ALA A 580 12.30 31.86 8.17
C ALA A 580 12.50 30.42 7.67
N SER A 581 11.65 29.48 8.07
CA SER A 581 11.80 28.07 7.67
C SER A 581 11.55 27.81 6.19
N LEU A 582 10.81 28.70 5.51
CA LEU A 582 10.68 28.68 4.05
C LEU A 582 12.06 28.76 3.37
N TRP A 583 13.01 29.44 4.00
CA TRP A 583 14.39 29.64 3.52
C TRP A 583 15.40 28.68 4.16
N ASN A 584 14.94 27.56 4.73
CA ASN A 584 15.82 26.47 5.12
C ASN A 584 16.59 25.96 3.90
N LEU A 585 17.83 25.50 4.07
CA LEU A 585 18.63 24.99 2.95
C LEU A 585 17.88 23.90 2.17
N ARG A 586 17.30 22.93 2.88
CA ARG A 586 16.47 21.87 2.29
C ARG A 586 15.25 22.41 1.54
N ALA A 587 14.52 23.35 2.11
CA ALA A 587 13.33 23.93 1.50
C ALA A 587 13.66 24.76 0.25
N TYR A 588 14.79 25.47 0.28
CA TYR A 588 15.31 26.21 -0.86
C TYR A 588 15.77 25.25 -1.97
N GLU A 589 16.60 24.26 -1.64
CA GLU A 589 17.13 23.29 -2.62
C GLU A 589 16.01 22.48 -3.27
N GLU A 590 14.96 22.13 -2.52
CA GLU A 590 13.81 21.41 -3.07
C GLU A 590 13.00 22.28 -4.04
N ARG A 591 12.70 23.52 -3.67
CA ARG A 591 12.01 24.47 -4.56
C ARG A 591 12.83 24.78 -5.80
N GLU A 592 14.13 24.96 -5.64
CA GLU A 592 15.05 25.15 -6.75
C GLU A 592 15.01 23.93 -7.68
N TYR A 593 15.14 22.72 -7.13
CA TYR A 593 15.05 21.48 -7.90
C TYR A 593 13.74 21.42 -8.71
N PHE A 594 12.59 21.61 -8.08
CA PHE A 594 11.28 21.57 -8.76
C PHE A 594 10.97 22.81 -9.62
N ARG A 595 11.91 23.76 -9.73
CA ARG A 595 11.74 25.04 -10.44
C ARG A 595 10.51 25.82 -9.95
N ILE A 596 10.25 25.73 -8.66
CA ILE A 596 9.21 26.52 -7.99
C ILE A 596 9.71 27.95 -7.86
N ASP A 597 8.88 28.91 -8.25
CA ASP A 597 9.20 30.32 -8.08
C ASP A 597 9.32 30.68 -6.58
N HIS A 598 10.54 30.98 -6.13
CA HIS A 598 10.87 31.33 -4.75
C HIS A 598 10.15 32.60 -4.27
N PHE A 599 9.72 33.47 -5.18
CA PHE A 599 9.07 34.75 -4.89
C PHE A 599 7.53 34.65 -4.87
N VAL A 600 6.96 33.61 -5.49
CA VAL A 600 5.52 33.29 -5.39
C VAL A 600 5.24 32.32 -4.25
N ALA A 601 6.22 31.52 -3.85
CA ALA A 601 6.12 30.67 -2.68
C ALA A 601 5.89 31.50 -1.39
N ALA A 602 4.81 31.21 -0.68
CA ALA A 602 4.38 31.93 0.50
C ALA A 602 4.09 30.99 1.69
N MET A 603 4.25 31.53 2.90
CA MET A 603 4.07 30.79 4.15
C MET A 603 2.81 31.25 4.89
N GLY A 604 1.81 30.37 4.95
CA GLY A 604 0.69 30.47 5.86
C GLY A 604 1.04 29.81 7.19
N VAL A 605 0.31 30.13 8.25
CA VAL A 605 0.56 29.55 9.57
C VAL A 605 -0.74 29.06 10.20
N LEU A 606 -0.80 27.76 10.51
CA LEU A 606 -1.85 27.16 11.31
C LEU A 606 -1.46 27.27 12.79
N CYS A 607 -2.21 28.06 13.55
CA CYS A 607 -2.00 28.29 14.98
C CYS A 607 -3.08 27.54 15.79
N HIS A 608 -2.68 26.59 16.64
CA HIS A 608 -3.60 25.84 17.50
C HIS A 608 -2.97 25.58 18.88
N PRO A 609 -3.73 25.20 19.93
CA PRO A 609 -3.16 24.82 21.20
C PRO A 609 -2.12 23.70 21.05
N ASN A 610 -0.96 23.87 21.67
CA ASN A 610 0.03 22.81 21.82
C ASN A 610 -0.44 21.89 22.96
N TYR A 611 -0.57 20.62 22.65
CA TYR A 611 -0.80 19.61 23.67
C TYR A 611 0.56 19.11 24.13
N SER A 612 0.78 19.09 25.44
CA SER A 612 1.92 18.41 26.08
C SER A 612 1.40 17.24 26.89
N ASP A 613 2.28 16.33 27.28
CA ASP A 613 1.98 15.20 28.15
C ASP A 613 0.96 14.24 27.50
N GLU A 614 1.07 14.06 26.18
CA GLU A 614 0.25 13.13 25.40
C GLU A 614 0.43 11.70 25.93
N LYS A 615 -0.66 10.94 26.04
CA LYS A 615 -0.61 9.53 26.45
C LYS A 615 -0.20 8.63 25.30
N VAL A 616 -0.63 8.99 24.10
CA VAL A 616 -0.33 8.29 22.84
C VAL A 616 -0.14 9.31 21.74
N ASN A 617 0.84 9.10 20.89
CA ASN A 617 0.99 9.80 19.62
C ASN A 617 0.94 8.77 18.48
N GLY A 618 0.26 9.07 17.38
CA GLY A 618 0.05 8.10 16.31
C GLY A 618 -0.11 8.70 14.91
N VAL A 619 0.06 7.84 13.91
CA VAL A 619 -0.30 8.09 12.51
C VAL A 619 -1.25 7.03 12.02
N GLY A 620 -2.19 7.41 11.16
CA GLY A 620 -3.20 6.50 10.61
C GLY A 620 -3.38 6.71 9.11
N VAL A 621 -3.64 5.63 8.39
CA VAL A 621 -3.99 5.67 6.96
C VAL A 621 -5.38 5.06 6.80
N SER A 622 -6.26 5.73 6.06
CA SER A 622 -7.62 5.24 5.80
C SER A 622 -7.69 4.11 4.77
N ALA A 623 -6.60 3.36 4.59
CA ALA A 623 -6.48 2.12 3.84
C ALA A 623 -5.34 1.30 4.46
N ASP A 624 -5.17 0.05 4.03
CA ASP A 624 -3.97 -0.74 4.32
C ASP A 624 -2.95 -0.61 3.19
N PRO A 625 -1.86 0.17 3.37
CA PRO A 625 -0.83 0.31 2.36
C PRO A 625 0.19 -0.84 2.40
N LEU A 626 0.06 -1.77 3.35
CA LEU A 626 1.11 -2.70 3.77
C LEU A 626 0.74 -4.15 3.47
N TYR A 627 -0.30 -4.67 4.12
CA TYR A 627 -0.57 -6.11 4.19
C TYR A 627 -1.55 -6.58 3.12
N ASN A 628 -1.96 -5.69 2.21
CA ASN A 628 -2.94 -5.94 1.16
C ASN A 628 -4.27 -6.50 1.70
N THR A 629 -4.60 -6.15 2.94
CA THR A 629 -5.89 -6.46 3.54
C THR A 629 -6.94 -5.51 2.97
N GLN A 630 -8.13 -6.06 2.73
CA GLN A 630 -9.26 -5.28 2.25
C GLN A 630 -10.08 -4.83 3.45
N HIS A 631 -10.73 -3.67 3.33
CA HIS A 631 -11.63 -3.15 4.37
C HIS A 631 -10.98 -2.96 5.74
N THR A 632 -9.72 -2.52 5.78
CA THR A 632 -9.00 -2.16 7.00
C THR A 632 -8.43 -0.75 6.92
N TYR A 633 -8.13 -0.18 8.09
CA TYR A 633 -7.34 1.03 8.28
C TYR A 633 -6.02 0.65 8.93
N TYR A 634 -4.95 1.34 8.55
CA TYR A 634 -3.64 1.15 9.15
C TYR A 634 -3.40 2.14 10.28
N LEU A 635 -2.97 1.66 11.46
CA LEU A 635 -2.60 2.50 12.60
C LEU A 635 -1.21 2.14 13.11
N ASN A 636 -0.43 3.18 13.42
CA ASN A 636 0.87 3.07 14.07
C ASN A 636 0.91 4.02 15.27
N SER A 637 1.01 3.47 16.49
CA SER A 637 0.85 4.20 17.75
C SER A 637 2.04 4.01 18.69
N GLN A 638 2.48 5.09 19.33
CA GLN A 638 3.55 5.07 20.33
C GLN A 638 3.10 5.67 21.66
N LEU A 639 3.59 5.09 22.75
CA LEU A 639 3.32 5.57 24.10
C LEU A 639 4.03 6.91 24.37
N GLY A 640 3.30 7.88 24.92
CA GLY A 640 3.84 9.18 25.28
C GLY A 640 4.07 10.13 24.09
N GLU A 641 5.09 10.97 24.22
CA GLU A 641 5.58 11.87 23.18
C GLU A 641 6.83 11.33 22.47
N ASP A 642 7.19 10.05 22.69
CA ASP A 642 8.31 9.44 21.96
C ASP A 642 8.02 9.59 20.46
N LEU A 643 9.01 10.12 19.75
CA LEU A 643 8.82 10.39 18.34
C LEU A 643 8.52 9.05 17.69
N ILE A 644 7.39 8.99 16.97
CA ILE A 644 7.19 7.95 15.99
C ILE A 644 8.40 8.09 15.09
N THR A 645 8.57 9.22 14.40
CA THR A 645 9.61 9.53 13.39
C THR A 645 11.08 9.23 13.71
N ASN A 646 11.50 9.15 14.98
CA ASN A 646 12.86 8.81 15.38
C ASN A 646 12.85 8.29 16.83
N PRO A 647 12.50 7.00 17.04
CA PRO A 647 12.25 6.45 18.36
C PRO A 647 13.52 6.47 19.22
N SER A 648 13.39 6.84 20.48
CA SER A 648 14.50 6.71 21.42
C SER A 648 14.78 5.23 21.74
N ASN A 649 16.05 4.83 21.76
CA ASN A 649 16.50 3.47 22.15
C ASN A 649 15.92 2.29 21.33
N ASN A 650 15.63 2.46 20.03
CA ASN A 650 14.99 1.44 19.19
C ASN A 650 13.61 0.99 19.71
N SER A 651 12.80 1.91 20.27
CA SER A 651 11.42 1.57 20.64
C SER A 651 10.61 1.12 19.41
N LEU A 652 9.86 0.02 19.57
CA LEU A 652 8.93 -0.50 18.55
C LEU A 652 7.54 0.07 18.83
N PRO A 653 6.85 0.68 17.85
CA PRO A 653 5.48 1.14 18.02
C PRO A 653 4.49 -0.04 17.93
N GLU A 654 3.28 0.20 18.43
CA GLU A 654 2.14 -0.68 18.21
C GLU A 654 1.60 -0.50 16.80
N GLU A 655 1.38 -1.61 16.10
CA GLU A 655 0.89 -1.64 14.72
C GLU A 655 -0.41 -2.44 14.65
N ILE A 656 -1.47 -1.79 14.16
CA ILE A 656 -2.82 -2.35 14.11
C ILE A 656 -3.41 -2.18 12.71
N LEU A 657 -4.03 -3.24 12.20
CA LEU A 657 -4.99 -3.15 11.11
C LEU A 657 -6.39 -3.15 11.71
N LEU A 658 -7.08 -2.03 11.60
CA LEU A 658 -8.39 -1.81 12.19
C LEU A 658 -9.46 -2.08 11.13
N ASP A 659 -10.34 -3.04 11.35
CA ASP A 659 -11.41 -3.33 10.39
C ASP A 659 -12.32 -2.11 10.22
N ARG A 660 -12.67 -1.75 8.98
CA ARG A 660 -13.61 -0.64 8.70
C ARG A 660 -15.00 -0.93 9.24
N SER A 661 -15.39 -2.20 9.25
CA SER A 661 -16.62 -2.71 9.85
C SER A 661 -16.29 -3.92 10.72
N ILE A 662 -16.83 -3.96 11.95
CA ILE A 662 -16.60 -5.09 12.87
C ILE A 662 -17.29 -6.33 12.30
N THR A 663 -16.50 -7.27 11.80
CA THR A 663 -16.97 -8.57 11.27
C THR A 663 -16.60 -9.76 12.17
N GLY A 664 -15.79 -9.56 13.22
CA GLY A 664 -15.36 -10.57 14.19
C GLY A 664 -15.32 -10.06 15.65
N GLU A 665 -14.81 -10.88 16.59
CA GLU A 665 -14.88 -10.60 18.04
C GLU A 665 -14.16 -9.31 18.49
N ASN A 666 -13.05 -8.94 17.84
CA ASN A 666 -12.24 -7.77 18.25
C ASN A 666 -12.30 -6.59 17.26
N GLY A 667 -12.67 -6.81 16.00
CA GLY A 667 -12.76 -5.75 14.97
C GLY A 667 -11.42 -5.08 14.59
N TYR A 668 -10.30 -5.71 14.89
CA TYR A 668 -8.94 -5.30 14.51
C TYR A 668 -7.97 -6.50 14.57
N ILE A 669 -6.82 -6.35 13.92
CA ILE A 669 -5.66 -7.25 13.93
C ILE A 669 -4.49 -6.50 14.56
N LEU A 670 -3.92 -7.04 15.64
CA LEU A 670 -2.69 -6.54 16.23
C LEU A 670 -1.50 -7.22 15.54
N VAL A 671 -0.75 -6.44 14.76
CA VAL A 671 0.40 -6.93 13.99
C VAL A 671 1.66 -6.92 14.83
N GLN A 672 1.88 -5.83 15.56
CA GLN A 672 3.04 -5.64 16.42
C GLN A 672 2.63 -4.94 17.72
N ARG A 673 3.17 -5.41 18.84
CA ARG A 673 3.04 -4.74 20.14
C ARG A 673 4.09 -3.66 20.32
N SER A 674 3.74 -2.60 21.04
CA SER A 674 4.73 -1.61 21.44
C SER A 674 5.76 -2.22 22.40
N SER A 675 7.04 -1.89 22.22
CA SER A 675 8.09 -2.25 23.17
C SER A 675 8.09 -1.38 24.43
N LEU A 676 7.30 -0.30 24.46
CA LEU A 676 7.17 0.60 25.61
C LEU A 676 5.96 0.27 26.47
N ALA A 677 5.02 -0.53 25.96
CA ALA A 677 3.87 -1.02 26.69
C ALA A 677 4.18 -2.36 27.40
N PRO A 678 3.51 -2.67 28.52
CA PRO A 678 3.51 -4.02 29.09
C PRO A 678 3.08 -5.08 28.05
N ALA A 679 3.63 -6.30 28.14
CA ALA A 679 3.44 -7.34 27.13
C ALA A 679 1.96 -7.76 26.91
N ASP A 680 1.10 -7.54 27.91
CA ASP A 680 -0.32 -7.86 27.92
C ASP A 680 -1.23 -6.66 27.64
N GLU A 681 -0.68 -5.45 27.50
CA GLU A 681 -1.45 -4.22 27.26
C GLU A 681 -1.33 -3.73 25.81
N LYS A 682 -2.35 -2.97 25.38
CA LYS A 682 -2.34 -2.25 24.09
C LYS A 682 -2.11 -0.77 24.36
N VAL A 683 -1.44 -0.08 23.44
CA VAL A 683 -1.31 1.37 23.46
C VAL A 683 -2.67 2.01 23.14
N MET A 684 -3.35 1.51 22.11
CA MET A 684 -4.70 1.92 21.76
C MET A 684 -5.74 1.00 22.43
N SER A 685 -6.55 1.58 23.31
CA SER A 685 -7.69 0.89 23.93
C SER A 685 -8.79 0.59 22.91
N ASP A 686 -9.67 -0.37 23.20
CA ASP A 686 -10.78 -0.73 22.30
C ASP A 686 -11.76 0.45 22.11
N GLU A 687 -11.88 1.34 23.10
CA GLU A 687 -12.63 2.60 22.99
C GLU A 687 -12.02 3.53 21.94
N TYR A 688 -10.70 3.73 21.96
CA TYR A 688 -10.01 4.56 20.97
C TYR A 688 -10.01 3.93 19.58
N LEU A 689 -9.93 2.60 19.48
CA LEU A 689 -10.08 1.90 18.20
C LEU A 689 -11.48 2.06 17.63
N GLY A 690 -12.51 2.05 18.49
CA GLY A 690 -13.89 2.41 18.12
C GLY A 690 -13.98 3.81 17.51
N LEU A 691 -13.50 4.83 18.23
CA LEU A 691 -13.50 6.21 17.76
C LEU A 691 -12.67 6.40 16.48
N MET A 692 -11.50 5.76 16.40
CA MET A 692 -10.64 5.85 15.23
C MET A 692 -11.30 5.28 13.98
N ARG A 693 -12.06 4.19 14.12
CA ARG A 693 -12.85 3.61 13.02
C ARG A 693 -13.87 4.62 12.50
N ASP A 694 -14.61 5.25 13.40
CA ASP A 694 -15.61 6.25 13.04
C ASP A 694 -14.96 7.47 12.37
N TYR A 695 -13.88 8.00 12.97
CA TYR A 695 -13.20 9.19 12.45
C TYR A 695 -12.53 8.95 11.11
N LEU A 696 -11.80 7.84 10.92
CA LEU A 696 -11.15 7.54 9.64
C LEU A 696 -12.15 7.27 8.53
N THR A 697 -13.32 6.71 8.84
CA THR A 697 -14.40 6.52 7.86
C THR A 697 -14.91 7.86 7.35
N VAL A 698 -15.28 8.75 8.26
CA VAL A 698 -15.78 10.09 7.89
C VAL A 698 -14.69 10.91 7.19
N ILE A 699 -13.45 10.89 7.69
CA ILE A 699 -12.32 11.59 7.06
C ILE A 699 -12.12 11.06 5.63
N HIS A 700 -12.14 9.74 5.42
CA HIS A 700 -11.96 9.16 4.09
C HIS A 700 -13.08 9.58 3.14
N GLU A 701 -14.35 9.43 3.54
CA GLU A 701 -15.50 9.71 2.69
C GLU A 701 -15.62 11.20 2.33
N GLU A 702 -15.53 12.09 3.32
CA GLU A 702 -15.67 13.54 3.10
C GLU A 702 -14.52 14.09 2.26
N PHE A 703 -13.28 13.67 2.51
CA PHE A 703 -12.17 14.12 1.67
C PHE A 703 -12.19 13.49 0.28
N ALA A 704 -12.72 12.28 0.09
CA ALA A 704 -12.89 11.73 -1.24
C ALA A 704 -13.78 12.64 -2.10
N ILE A 705 -14.85 13.21 -1.51
CA ILE A 705 -15.71 14.18 -2.19
C ILE A 705 -14.96 15.49 -2.48
N LEU A 706 -14.27 16.03 -1.47
CA LEU A 706 -13.57 17.33 -1.58
C LEU A 706 -12.42 17.31 -2.60
N TYR A 707 -11.74 16.16 -2.74
CA TYR A 707 -10.68 15.95 -3.73
C TYR A 707 -11.21 15.35 -5.05
N SER A 708 -12.52 15.07 -5.14
CA SER A 708 -13.18 14.47 -6.31
C SER A 708 -12.59 13.11 -6.73
N THR A 709 -12.45 12.20 -5.76
CA THR A 709 -11.83 10.87 -5.87
C THR A 709 -12.73 9.74 -5.42
N GLU A 710 -14.05 9.93 -5.39
CA GLU A 710 -15.00 8.93 -4.90
C GLU A 710 -14.95 7.60 -5.66
N ASP A 711 -14.58 7.65 -6.95
CA ASP A 711 -14.44 6.49 -7.83
C ASP A 711 -13.03 5.88 -7.85
N ASP A 712 -12.06 6.45 -7.11
CA ASP A 712 -10.69 5.94 -7.07
C ASP A 712 -10.50 4.93 -5.91
N PRO A 713 -10.38 3.62 -6.19
CA PRO A 713 -10.19 2.61 -5.15
C PRO A 713 -8.84 2.73 -4.42
N ASN A 714 -7.91 3.55 -4.93
CA ASN A 714 -6.60 3.78 -4.31
C ASN A 714 -6.56 5.05 -3.46
N PHE A 715 -7.64 5.83 -3.40
CA PHE A 715 -7.69 7.01 -2.57
C PHE A 715 -7.59 6.62 -1.08
N ALA A 716 -6.76 7.34 -0.34
CA ALA A 716 -6.64 7.22 1.10
C ALA A 716 -6.19 8.55 1.70
N MET A 717 -6.45 8.71 2.99
CA MET A 717 -6.05 9.86 3.80
C MET A 717 -5.01 9.41 4.83
N ASP A 718 -3.97 10.21 4.97
CA ASP A 718 -2.94 10.17 6.01
C ASP A 718 -3.32 11.16 7.13
N ILE A 719 -3.41 10.67 8.36
CA ILE A 719 -3.73 11.49 9.53
C ILE A 719 -2.65 11.39 10.61
N GLU A 720 -2.45 12.51 11.33
CA GLU A 720 -1.71 12.52 12.59
C GLU A 720 -2.70 12.65 13.75
N TYR A 721 -2.59 11.79 14.76
CA TYR A 721 -3.47 11.81 15.94
C TYR A 721 -2.71 11.73 17.27
N LYS A 722 -3.42 12.01 18.36
CA LYS A 722 -2.97 11.79 19.74
C LYS A 722 -4.10 11.36 20.64
N VAL A 723 -3.75 10.70 21.73
CA VAL A 723 -4.57 10.66 22.94
C VAL A 723 -3.98 11.68 23.91
N THR A 724 -4.74 12.71 24.23
CA THR A 724 -4.33 13.79 25.12
C THR A 724 -4.24 13.33 26.58
N SER A 725 -3.64 14.15 27.44
CA SER A 725 -3.57 13.90 28.89
C SER A 725 -4.95 13.75 29.55
N ASP A 726 -5.99 14.37 28.97
CA ASP A 726 -7.40 14.30 29.38
C ASP A 726 -8.20 13.18 28.68
N ASP A 727 -7.52 12.16 28.15
CA ASP A 727 -8.12 10.95 27.57
C ASP A 727 -8.95 11.18 26.30
N ARG A 728 -8.69 12.25 25.56
CA ARG A 728 -9.38 12.56 24.30
C ARG A 728 -8.54 12.18 23.08
N LEU A 729 -9.14 11.46 22.14
CA LEU A 729 -8.56 11.22 20.82
C LEU A 729 -8.71 12.49 19.96
N SER A 730 -7.60 13.04 19.49
CA SER A 730 -7.58 14.28 18.70
C SER A 730 -6.79 14.10 17.40
N ILE A 731 -7.37 14.57 16.29
CA ILE A 731 -6.75 14.56 14.95
C ILE A 731 -6.13 15.93 14.70
N LYS A 732 -4.81 15.95 14.45
CA LYS A 732 -4.00 17.18 14.36
C LYS A 732 -3.75 17.61 12.92
N GLN A 733 -3.84 16.68 11.99
CA GLN A 733 -3.52 16.86 10.58
C GLN A 733 -4.23 15.79 9.76
N ALA A 734 -4.63 16.15 8.54
CA ALA A 734 -5.07 15.22 7.52
C ALA A 734 -4.56 15.69 6.15
N ARG A 735 -4.15 14.75 5.30
CA ARG A 735 -3.75 15.00 3.91
C ARG A 735 -3.96 13.75 3.05
N PRO A 736 -4.13 13.87 1.72
CA PRO A 736 -4.15 12.71 0.84
C PRO A 736 -2.88 11.86 0.95
N TRP A 737 -3.04 10.54 0.85
CA TRP A 737 -1.93 9.60 0.78
C TRP A 737 -1.23 9.69 -0.59
N VAL A 738 0.10 9.66 -0.58
CA VAL A 738 0.99 10.07 -1.69
C VAL A 738 0.86 9.23 -2.98
N ALA A 739 0.15 8.11 -2.96
CA ALA A 739 -0.20 7.38 -4.17
C ALA A 739 -1.12 8.20 -5.12
N TYR A 740 -1.70 9.29 -4.63
CA TYR A 740 -2.54 10.19 -5.40
C TYR A 740 -1.78 11.46 -5.81
N VAL A 741 -1.60 11.63 -7.13
CA VAL A 741 -1.33 12.94 -7.74
C VAL A 741 -2.66 13.43 -8.30
N THR A 742 -3.20 14.51 -7.75
CA THR A 742 -4.36 15.20 -8.31
C THR A 742 -4.10 15.53 -9.77
N SER A 743 -4.84 14.90 -10.69
CA SER A 743 -4.77 15.26 -12.11
C SER A 743 -5.54 16.54 -12.43
N GLN A 744 -6.21 17.16 -11.45
CA GLN A 744 -6.95 18.39 -11.63
C GLN A 744 -6.79 19.33 -10.43
N ALA A 745 -6.16 20.49 -10.66
CA ALA A 745 -6.47 21.68 -9.87
C ALA A 745 -7.90 22.13 -10.25
N PRO A 746 -8.70 22.69 -9.32
CA PRO A 746 -10.03 23.19 -9.64
C PRO A 746 -9.93 24.25 -10.75
N GLU A 747 -10.72 24.05 -11.82
CA GLU A 747 -10.70 24.87 -13.02
C GLU A 747 -10.91 26.36 -12.70
N THR A 748 -9.87 27.17 -12.81
CA THR A 748 -10.01 28.60 -13.11
C THR A 748 -9.93 28.75 -14.62
N GLY A 749 -11.06 29.15 -15.21
CA GLY A 749 -11.28 29.09 -16.66
C GLY A 749 -10.29 29.90 -17.51
N GLY A 750 -9.95 29.33 -18.66
CA GLY A 750 -9.22 30.01 -19.75
C GLY A 750 -8.57 29.00 -20.72
N GLU A 751 -9.19 28.85 -21.89
CA GLU A 751 -8.82 28.09 -23.09
C GLU A 751 -7.51 27.25 -23.09
N ILE A 752 -7.73 25.93 -23.21
CA ILE A 752 -6.80 24.89 -23.64
C ILE A 752 -6.37 25.13 -25.09
N ILE A 753 -5.08 24.92 -25.40
CA ILE A 753 -4.57 24.01 -26.47
C ILE A 753 -3.03 24.07 -26.48
N GLU A 754 -2.36 22.90 -26.42
CA GLU A 754 -1.22 22.61 -27.32
C GLU A 754 -0.95 21.09 -27.47
N GLY A 755 -1.17 20.57 -28.69
CA GLY A 755 -0.34 19.52 -29.33
C GLY A 755 -0.54 18.02 -29.06
N GLY A 756 -1.28 17.60 -28.03
CA GLY A 756 -1.27 16.22 -27.50
C GLY A 756 -1.64 15.09 -28.48
N LEU A 757 -0.81 14.03 -28.52
CA LEU A 757 -1.14 12.74 -29.13
C LEU A 757 -2.18 12.03 -28.25
N THR A 758 -3.40 11.84 -28.75
CA THR A 758 -4.46 11.11 -28.06
C THR A 758 -4.74 9.80 -28.78
N VAL A 759 -4.96 8.74 -28.01
CA VAL A 759 -5.30 7.40 -28.51
C VAL A 759 -6.57 6.97 -27.80
N TYR A 760 -7.61 6.65 -28.56
CA TYR A 760 -8.90 6.22 -28.00
C TYR A 760 -9.62 5.23 -28.94
N PRO A 761 -10.43 4.30 -28.43
CA PRO A 761 -10.59 3.99 -27.00
C PRO A 761 -9.34 3.29 -26.45
N VAL A 762 -9.13 3.39 -25.14
CA VAL A 762 -8.16 2.57 -24.41
C VAL A 762 -8.88 2.11 -23.13
N PRO A 763 -9.17 0.81 -22.98
CA PRO A 763 -8.80 -0.31 -23.85
C PRO A 763 -9.55 -0.35 -25.21
N ALA A 764 -9.01 -1.07 -26.19
CA ALA A 764 -9.59 -1.23 -27.54
C ALA A 764 -9.45 -2.67 -28.07
N SER A 765 -10.50 -3.16 -28.74
CA SER A 765 -10.53 -4.55 -29.24
C SER A 765 -10.12 -4.72 -30.71
N SER A 766 -10.46 -3.77 -31.59
CA SER A 766 -10.28 -3.95 -33.04
C SER A 766 -9.63 -2.75 -33.74
N SER A 767 -9.89 -1.53 -33.27
CA SER A 767 -9.24 -0.32 -33.77
C SER A 767 -9.04 0.72 -32.67
N ILE A 768 -8.06 1.60 -32.89
CA ILE A 768 -7.84 2.82 -32.11
C ILE A 768 -7.84 4.02 -33.05
N THR A 769 -8.42 5.12 -32.62
CA THR A 769 -8.28 6.41 -33.27
C THR A 769 -7.14 7.18 -32.61
N VAL A 770 -6.21 7.63 -33.43
CA VAL A 770 -5.09 8.46 -33.02
C VAL A 770 -5.32 9.87 -33.53
N ASN A 771 -5.41 10.84 -32.62
CA ASN A 771 -5.40 12.25 -32.99
C ASN A 771 -4.08 12.90 -32.58
N SER A 772 -3.58 13.79 -33.42
CA SER A 772 -2.49 14.70 -33.08
C SER A 772 -2.69 16.02 -33.80
N THR A 773 -2.39 17.13 -33.13
CA THR A 773 -2.34 18.47 -33.74
C THR A 773 -0.90 18.92 -34.00
N SER A 774 0.07 18.00 -33.88
CA SER A 774 1.49 18.31 -34.12
C SER A 774 1.80 18.31 -35.62
N PRO A 775 2.24 19.45 -36.20
CA PRO A 775 2.59 19.54 -37.62
C PRO A 775 3.92 18.85 -37.95
N GLU A 776 4.71 18.46 -36.95
CA GLU A 776 5.98 17.74 -37.12
C GLU A 776 5.81 16.21 -37.20
N LEU A 777 4.59 15.70 -36.94
CA LEU A 777 4.28 14.28 -36.98
C LEU A 777 4.30 13.74 -38.41
N GLN A 778 5.21 12.83 -38.68
CA GLN A 778 5.33 12.18 -39.99
C GLN A 778 5.06 10.68 -39.92
N GLN A 779 5.27 10.04 -38.75
CA GLN A 779 5.05 8.61 -38.58
C GLN A 779 4.53 8.26 -37.18
N LEU A 780 3.71 7.21 -37.11
CA LEU A 780 3.31 6.54 -35.87
C LEU A 780 3.94 5.14 -35.83
N LEU A 781 4.52 4.77 -34.70
CA LEU A 781 4.99 3.42 -34.40
C LEU A 781 4.11 2.79 -33.33
N ILE A 782 3.92 1.48 -33.40
CA ILE A 782 3.37 0.68 -32.30
C ILE A 782 4.48 -0.22 -31.76
N THR A 783 4.74 -0.15 -30.46
CA THR A 783 5.73 -0.99 -29.76
C THR A 783 5.09 -1.77 -28.62
N ASP A 784 5.68 -2.87 -28.20
CA ASP A 784 5.33 -3.52 -26.93
C ASP A 784 5.96 -2.80 -25.72
N VAL A 785 5.69 -3.31 -24.51
CA VAL A 785 6.20 -2.76 -23.24
C VAL A 785 7.72 -2.84 -23.07
N ASN A 786 8.38 -3.72 -23.84
CA ASN A 786 9.85 -3.85 -23.84
C ASN A 786 10.49 -2.96 -24.92
N GLY A 787 9.71 -2.09 -25.58
CA GLY A 787 10.16 -1.19 -26.64
C GLY A 787 10.40 -1.87 -27.98
N ARG A 788 9.98 -3.14 -28.15
CA ARG A 788 10.13 -3.84 -29.43
C ARG A 788 9.13 -3.30 -30.44
N PHE A 789 9.63 -2.92 -31.61
CA PHE A 789 8.83 -2.40 -32.72
C PHE A 789 7.92 -3.48 -33.34
N LEU A 790 6.63 -3.17 -33.51
CA LEU A 790 5.62 -4.08 -34.05
C LEU A 790 5.03 -3.58 -35.37
N ARG A 791 4.77 -2.27 -35.50
CA ARG A 791 4.12 -1.72 -36.69
C ARG A 791 4.43 -0.24 -36.88
N GLN A 792 4.56 0.20 -38.13
CA GLN A 792 4.75 1.61 -38.51
C GLN A 792 3.65 2.05 -39.46
N ILE A 793 3.21 3.28 -39.29
CA ILE A 793 2.13 3.91 -40.05
C ILE A 793 2.64 5.28 -40.50
N SER A 794 2.72 5.47 -41.82
CA SER A 794 3.10 6.75 -42.40
C SER A 794 1.92 7.71 -42.39
N VAL A 795 2.16 8.95 -41.95
CA VAL A 795 1.19 10.04 -41.93
C VAL A 795 1.50 10.97 -43.10
N SER A 796 0.51 11.31 -43.91
CA SER A 796 0.66 12.28 -45.00
C SER A 796 0.56 13.71 -44.48
N ASP A 797 1.42 14.61 -44.95
CA ASP A 797 1.50 16.03 -44.54
C ASP A 797 0.11 16.69 -44.42
N ASN A 798 -0.35 16.85 -43.17
CA ASN A 798 -1.54 17.62 -42.82
C ASN A 798 -1.35 18.18 -41.41
N GLU A 799 -1.73 19.44 -41.20
CA GLU A 799 -1.58 20.20 -39.94
C GLU A 799 -2.33 19.58 -38.74
N SER A 800 -3.19 18.57 -38.96
CA SER A 800 -3.79 17.77 -37.90
C SER A 800 -4.07 16.34 -38.38
N LEU A 801 -3.68 15.37 -37.56
CA LEU A 801 -3.92 13.94 -37.77
C LEU A 801 -5.16 13.50 -36.99
N ARG A 802 -6.07 12.81 -37.67
CA ARG A 802 -7.07 11.93 -37.07
C ARG A 802 -7.14 10.66 -37.90
N GLN A 803 -6.55 9.58 -37.40
CA GLN A 803 -6.44 8.33 -38.13
C GLN A 803 -6.89 7.15 -37.29
N GLU A 804 -7.77 6.34 -37.86
CA GLU A 804 -8.14 5.07 -37.29
C GLU A 804 -7.13 3.98 -37.72
N ILE A 805 -6.59 3.27 -36.72
CA ILE A 805 -5.61 2.22 -36.88
C ILE A 805 -6.26 0.91 -36.43
N ASN A 806 -6.39 -0.02 -37.36
CA ASN A 806 -6.81 -1.38 -37.02
C ASN A 806 -5.70 -2.10 -36.24
N ILE A 807 -6.02 -2.60 -35.05
CA ILE A 807 -5.12 -3.33 -34.14
C ILE A 807 -5.57 -4.77 -33.90
N SER A 808 -6.52 -5.30 -34.69
CA SER A 808 -7.06 -6.66 -34.50
C SER A 808 -6.02 -7.76 -34.68
N GLY A 809 -4.89 -7.46 -35.34
CA GLY A 809 -3.76 -8.39 -35.51
C GLY A 809 -2.73 -8.36 -34.37
N LEU A 810 -2.89 -7.50 -33.35
CA LEU A 810 -2.02 -7.49 -32.17
C LEU A 810 -2.55 -8.47 -31.12
N PRO A 811 -1.69 -9.27 -30.46
CA PRO A 811 -2.06 -10.06 -29.29
C PRO A 811 -2.66 -9.20 -28.17
N ILE A 812 -3.44 -9.80 -27.27
CA ILE A 812 -3.92 -9.12 -26.05
C ILE A 812 -2.70 -8.67 -25.23
N GLY A 813 -2.71 -7.42 -24.77
CA GLY A 813 -1.57 -6.87 -24.04
C GLY A 813 -1.47 -5.35 -24.08
N THR A 814 -0.44 -4.82 -23.41
CA THR A 814 -0.14 -3.39 -23.39
C THR A 814 0.83 -3.03 -24.51
N TYR A 815 0.53 -1.94 -25.23
CA TYR A 815 1.35 -1.41 -26.30
C TYR A 815 1.49 0.11 -26.18
N PHE A 816 2.44 0.69 -26.90
CA PHE A 816 2.60 2.14 -27.01
C PHE A 816 2.44 2.58 -28.45
N VAL A 817 1.66 3.62 -28.67
CA VAL A 817 1.64 4.37 -29.94
C VAL A 817 2.60 5.53 -29.81
N VAL A 818 3.67 5.52 -30.60
CA VAL A 818 4.77 6.48 -30.54
C VAL A 818 4.73 7.35 -31.80
N ALA A 819 4.51 8.65 -31.62
CA ALA A 819 4.62 9.67 -32.67
C ALA A 819 6.08 10.04 -32.88
N ILE A 820 6.56 10.01 -34.12
CA ILE A 820 7.95 10.35 -34.46
C ILE A 820 8.03 11.29 -35.68
N THR A 821 9.09 12.08 -35.72
CA THR A 821 9.49 12.94 -36.85
C THR A 821 10.28 12.17 -37.91
N THR A 822 10.52 12.80 -39.06
CA THR A 822 11.37 12.29 -40.16
C THR A 822 12.83 12.04 -39.75
N GLU A 823 13.32 12.71 -38.71
CA GLU A 823 14.68 12.56 -38.16
C GLU A 823 14.75 11.51 -37.03
N GLY A 824 13.63 10.85 -36.70
CA GLY A 824 13.56 9.80 -35.67
C GLY A 824 13.36 10.31 -34.24
N LYS A 825 13.17 11.62 -34.03
CA LYS A 825 12.82 12.19 -32.72
C LYS A 825 11.41 11.77 -32.33
N VAL A 826 11.25 11.23 -31.12
CA VAL A 826 9.96 10.92 -30.50
C VAL A 826 9.28 12.21 -30.06
N LEU A 827 8.07 12.45 -30.56
CA LEU A 827 7.23 13.60 -30.24
C LEU A 827 6.33 13.32 -29.03
N ALA A 828 5.74 12.13 -28.98
CA ALA A 828 4.88 11.67 -27.89
C ALA A 828 4.74 10.15 -27.93
N ALA A 829 4.51 9.52 -26.78
CA ALA A 829 4.14 8.10 -26.70
C ALA A 829 2.90 7.95 -25.81
N LYS A 830 1.90 7.21 -26.28
CA LYS A 830 0.67 6.97 -25.52
C LYS A 830 0.43 5.48 -25.35
N LYS A 831 0.20 5.06 -24.11
CA LYS A 831 -0.20 3.69 -23.76
C LYS A 831 -1.55 3.37 -24.39
N MET A 832 -1.66 2.20 -25.02
CA MET A 832 -2.90 1.57 -25.43
C MET A 832 -2.95 0.15 -24.86
N ILE A 833 -4.16 -0.34 -24.61
CA ILE A 833 -4.40 -1.70 -24.12
C ILE A 833 -5.25 -2.39 -25.19
N LYS A 834 -4.72 -3.48 -25.76
CA LYS A 834 -5.45 -4.37 -26.66
C LYS A 834 -6.16 -5.43 -25.82
N GLN A 835 -7.49 -5.44 -25.87
CA GLN A 835 -8.34 -6.48 -25.28
C GLN A 835 -8.81 -7.47 -26.33
#